data_AF-A0A2P6N3H4-F1
#
_entry.id   AF-A0A2P6N3H4-F1
#
_cell.length_a   1.000
_cell.length_b   1.000
_cell.length_c   1.000
_cell.angle_alpha   90.00
_cell.angle_beta   90.00
_cell.angle_gamma   90.00
#
_symmetry.space_group_name_H-M   'P 1'
#
loop_
_entity.id
_entity.type
_entity.pdbx_description
1 polymer ?
#
loop_
_entity_poly.entity_id
_entity_poly.type
_entity_poly.pdbx_seq_one_letter_code
_entity_poly.pdbx_strand_id
1 'polypeptide(L)'
;MASVGEKRKANILALNNDDELEIMPLGSGNEVGSESASVLTTFNGFAPFHMDRCASLPYLLAQTTFKGRVFMTHPAKALYKMILIEQIKAGNHSLLYEENEVEASMQKIEGITYHTEMEVSGIKFWCYNAGHVLGAAMFIIEIAGTRVLYTGDFTRIDDRHLMGAETPLVSPDVLIMESIGGVQILEPRLERERRLTTFVHDILKRGGKCLLPASPLGRAQELLLILARADEYWELHPELWEVPIYYISNLAKRCMTVYQTYTNMMNDKMRKQISVSNPFMLKHVTNVRATPRETGRCVVISSPGNMQAGLSRDLFDAWCTDKKNGLILTDYCAENTFARMVQDEPTHVTISSGTVALNMSVVTVPFSAHSDFLQTSEFIETLHTPNVAEIKKLETSLVQKYEKLRVFTPSNCQAIQLQFKAEKTAKVIGRLATDTPTEGRKVSGIAVVKDFSMHIIDPADINSLTQMNASKIVHKLHFPYSSSIETLLPHLSDLFETVRSLLEIIDNGVKVEMMEEERKGLRVCNTVDVLRASGENILVEWSSDPVNDMIADTVICIILQSQLNPRGISVSKITQSMMLDLLTKQFGEGVREQEEEIHIRVESHECKVYTKEDRVEGDEELRMKVEAYIKKIQQIVEPIPSSALSQS
;
A
#
# COMPACT_ATOMS: atom_id res chain seq x y z
N MET A 1 -1.13 26.82 -26.25
CA MET A 1 -1.36 25.41 -26.59
C MET A 1 -0.03 24.81 -27.07
N ALA A 2 0.72 24.19 -26.17
CA ALA A 2 1.85 23.34 -26.51
C ALA A 2 1.85 22.23 -25.47
N SER A 3 1.38 21.06 -25.88
CA SER A 3 1.39 19.83 -25.09
C SER A 3 2.83 19.46 -24.77
N VAL A 4 3.27 19.63 -23.53
CA VAL A 4 4.52 19.01 -23.05
C VAL A 4 4.21 17.53 -22.88
N GLY A 5 4.44 16.79 -23.96
CA GLY A 5 4.26 15.36 -24.06
C GLY A 5 5.40 14.63 -23.37
N GLU A 6 5.20 14.34 -22.10
CA GLU A 6 5.49 13.04 -21.47
C GLU A 6 4.68 13.03 -20.16
N LYS A 7 3.62 12.20 -20.15
CA LYS A 7 2.74 12.05 -18.99
C LYS A 7 3.59 11.56 -17.81
N ARG A 8 3.77 12.43 -16.81
CA ARG A 8 4.52 12.18 -15.57
C ARG A 8 3.99 10.94 -14.88
N LYS A 9 4.86 9.98 -14.56
CA LYS A 9 4.50 8.66 -14.02
C LYS A 9 4.59 8.64 -12.49
N ALA A 10 3.45 8.52 -11.82
CA ALA A 10 3.35 8.08 -10.44
C ALA A 10 2.84 6.63 -10.46
N ASN A 11 3.58 5.68 -9.88
CA ASN A 11 3.13 4.29 -9.85
C ASN A 11 2.27 4.09 -8.59
N ILE A 12 1.04 3.59 -8.77
CA ILE A 12 0.24 3.10 -7.67
C ILE A 12 0.29 1.58 -7.71
N LEU A 13 0.68 1.02 -6.58
CA LEU A 13 0.54 -0.40 -6.28
C LEU A 13 -0.80 -0.56 -5.56
N ALA A 14 -1.72 -1.27 -6.18
CA ALA A 14 -2.98 -1.66 -5.57
C ALA A 14 -3.00 -3.20 -5.51
N LEU A 15 -3.11 -3.74 -4.30
CA LEU A 15 -3.50 -5.15 -4.15
C LEU A 15 -4.99 -5.20 -3.93
N ASN A 16 -5.66 -6.03 -4.72
CA ASN A 16 -7.04 -6.38 -4.45
C ASN A 16 -7.07 -7.59 -3.49
N ASN A 17 -8.20 -7.80 -2.80
CA ASN A 17 -8.34 -8.80 -1.74
C ASN A 17 -8.19 -10.27 -2.21
N ASP A 18 -8.05 -10.52 -3.52
CA ASP A 18 -8.10 -11.85 -4.15
C ASP A 18 -6.72 -12.42 -4.55
N ASP A 19 -5.65 -12.11 -3.82
CA ASP A 19 -4.28 -12.58 -4.12
C ASP A 19 -3.71 -12.08 -5.48
N GLU A 20 -4.33 -11.04 -6.06
CA GLU A 20 -3.87 -10.37 -7.28
C GLU A 20 -3.19 -9.04 -6.98
N LEU A 21 -1.94 -8.89 -7.46
CA LEU A 21 -1.22 -7.64 -7.45
C LEU A 21 -1.48 -6.88 -8.75
N GLU A 22 -2.13 -5.71 -8.64
CA GLU A 22 -2.30 -4.77 -9.74
C GLU A 22 -1.29 -3.63 -9.63
N ILE A 23 -0.39 -3.57 -10.61
CA ILE A 23 0.58 -2.48 -10.72
C ILE A 23 0.10 -1.55 -11.82
N MET A 24 -0.29 -0.32 -11.45
CA MET A 24 -0.74 0.68 -12.41
C MET A 24 0.16 1.92 -12.39
N PRO A 25 0.90 2.19 -13.49
CA PRO A 25 1.55 3.47 -13.68
C PRO A 25 0.48 4.53 -13.99
N LEU A 26 0.16 5.38 -13.00
CA LEU A 26 -0.71 6.52 -13.18
C LEU A 26 0.05 7.68 -13.84
N GLY A 27 -0.57 8.25 -14.87
CA GLY A 27 -0.19 9.57 -15.36
C GLY A 27 -0.70 10.67 -14.41
N SER A 28 -0.05 11.82 -14.37
CA SER A 28 -0.56 13.02 -13.71
C SER A 28 -2.02 13.31 -14.14
N GLY A 29 -2.99 13.16 -13.23
CA GLY A 29 -4.37 13.61 -13.44
C GLY A 29 -5.53 12.63 -13.12
N ASN A 30 -5.28 11.44 -12.57
CA ASN A 30 -6.36 10.49 -12.27
C ASN A 30 -6.68 10.40 -10.77
N GLU A 31 -7.97 10.28 -10.45
CA GLU A 31 -8.47 10.06 -9.09
C GLU A 31 -8.01 8.70 -8.56
N VAL A 32 -7.37 8.72 -7.39
CA VAL A 32 -7.00 7.52 -6.64
C VAL A 32 -8.22 7.13 -5.80
N GLY A 33 -8.84 6.00 -6.13
CA GLY A 33 -9.98 5.44 -5.39
C GLY A 33 -9.67 5.18 -3.91
N SER A 34 -10.70 5.26 -3.09
CA SER A 34 -10.65 5.47 -1.64
C SER A 34 -10.33 4.26 -0.75
N GLU A 35 -9.92 4.61 0.49
CA GLU A 35 -9.89 3.88 1.78
C GLU A 35 -8.65 3.06 2.17
N SER A 36 -7.93 2.39 1.24
CA SER A 36 -6.78 1.54 1.63
C SER A 36 -5.43 1.93 1.02
N ALA A 37 -5.36 3.01 0.23
CA ALA A 37 -4.16 3.36 -0.51
C ALA A 37 -3.12 4.11 0.36
N SER A 38 -1.95 3.52 0.59
CA SER A 38 -0.76 4.24 1.02
C SER A 38 0.03 4.67 -0.21
N VAL A 39 0.41 5.95 -0.32
CA VAL A 39 1.21 6.43 -1.45
C VAL A 39 2.67 6.52 -1.00
N LEU A 40 3.48 5.61 -1.51
CA LEU A 40 4.92 5.63 -1.32
C LEU A 40 5.55 6.44 -2.46
N THR A 41 5.95 7.68 -2.17
CA THR A 41 6.62 8.54 -3.14
C THR A 41 8.13 8.47 -2.96
N THR A 42 8.85 8.02 -3.99
CA THR A 42 10.29 8.26 -4.12
C THR A 42 10.50 9.70 -4.57
N PHE A 43 11.16 10.50 -3.75
CA PHE A 43 11.54 11.86 -4.14
C PHE A 43 12.96 11.87 -4.68
N ASN A 44 13.14 12.29 -5.94
CA ASN A 44 14.43 12.18 -6.64
C ASN A 44 15.01 13.52 -7.15
N GLY A 45 14.62 14.68 -6.61
CA GLY A 45 15.33 15.96 -6.84
C GLY A 45 14.80 16.86 -7.97
N PHE A 46 15.59 17.84 -8.45
CA PHE A 46 15.12 19.04 -9.20
C PHE A 46 15.34 19.04 -10.72
N ALA A 47 15.76 17.94 -11.34
CA ALA A 47 15.75 17.95 -12.81
C ALA A 47 14.30 18.04 -13.29
N PRO A 48 14.02 18.58 -14.50
CA PRO A 48 12.72 18.44 -15.15
C PRO A 48 12.20 16.99 -15.16
N PHE A 49 13.12 16.03 -15.01
CA PHE A 49 12.96 14.58 -14.93
C PHE A 49 12.77 13.98 -13.53
N HIS A 50 12.82 14.78 -12.47
CA HIS A 50 12.61 14.31 -11.09
C HIS A 50 11.41 15.00 -10.43
N MET A 51 10.98 16.13 -10.99
CA MET A 51 9.68 16.74 -10.71
C MET A 51 8.51 15.86 -11.16
N ASP A 52 8.72 14.96 -12.10
CA ASP A 52 7.76 13.96 -12.57
C ASP A 52 7.25 13.05 -11.44
N ARG A 53 8.03 12.86 -10.37
CA ARG A 53 7.68 11.97 -9.25
C ARG A 53 6.89 12.64 -8.11
N CYS A 54 7.00 13.96 -7.94
CA CYS A 54 6.44 14.64 -6.75
C CYS A 54 5.69 15.95 -7.03
N ALA A 55 5.72 16.49 -8.25
CA ALA A 55 5.13 17.80 -8.53
C ALA A 55 3.61 17.82 -8.38
N SER A 56 2.90 16.72 -8.64
CA SER A 56 1.45 16.63 -8.43
C SER A 56 1.05 16.36 -6.98
N LEU A 57 2.00 16.12 -6.09
CA LEU A 57 1.71 15.71 -4.72
C LEU A 57 0.95 16.77 -3.90
N PRO A 58 1.24 18.09 -3.98
CA PRO A 58 0.42 19.08 -3.28
C PRO A 58 -1.03 19.06 -3.74
N TYR A 59 -1.25 18.95 -5.06
CA TYR A 59 -2.58 18.83 -5.63
C TYR A 59 -3.30 17.59 -5.11
N LEU A 60 -2.65 16.42 -5.16
CA LEU A 60 -3.20 15.16 -4.63
C LEU A 60 -3.60 15.31 -3.16
N LEU A 61 -2.71 15.87 -2.33
CA LEU A 61 -2.92 15.92 -0.88
C LEU A 61 -3.85 17.03 -0.41
N ALA A 62 -3.92 18.16 -1.11
CA ALA A 62 -4.70 19.31 -0.69
C ALA A 62 -6.03 19.44 -1.41
N GLN A 63 -6.11 19.03 -2.69
CA GLN A 63 -7.25 19.30 -3.56
C GLN A 63 -8.05 18.05 -3.96
N THR A 64 -7.64 16.84 -3.55
CA THR A 64 -8.40 15.60 -3.77
C THR A 64 -8.92 15.02 -2.45
N THR A 65 -9.78 14.00 -2.55
CA THR A 65 -10.34 13.27 -1.40
C THR A 65 -9.37 12.24 -0.80
N PHE A 66 -8.12 12.21 -1.24
CA PHE A 66 -7.10 11.28 -0.76
C PHE A 66 -6.85 11.44 0.76
N LYS A 67 -7.01 10.34 1.50
CA LYS A 67 -6.81 10.24 2.96
C LYS A 67 -5.67 9.30 3.36
N GLY A 68 -4.95 8.75 2.40
CA GLY A 68 -3.85 7.83 2.66
C GLY A 68 -2.64 8.52 3.30
N ARG A 69 -1.71 7.69 3.79
CA ARG A 69 -0.43 8.16 4.35
C ARG A 69 0.60 8.29 3.23
N VAL A 70 1.48 9.29 3.36
CA VAL A 70 2.57 9.53 2.39
C VAL A 70 3.90 9.56 3.10
N PHE A 71 4.89 8.87 2.54
CA PHE A 71 6.22 8.77 3.12
C PHE A 71 7.29 9.32 2.18
N MET A 72 8.27 10.03 2.76
CA MET A 72 9.47 10.52 2.10
C MET A 72 10.66 10.39 3.04
N THR A 73 11.88 10.26 2.52
CA THR A 73 13.05 10.37 3.39
C THR A 73 13.17 11.79 3.97
N HIS A 74 13.87 11.94 5.09
CA HIS A 74 14.04 13.25 5.71
C HIS A 74 14.66 14.32 4.79
N PRO A 75 15.75 14.03 4.02
CA PRO A 75 16.29 14.99 3.07
C PRO A 75 15.33 15.29 1.92
N ALA A 76 14.66 14.26 1.39
CA ALA A 76 13.66 14.40 0.35
C ALA A 76 12.53 15.38 0.74
N LYS A 77 11.96 15.20 1.95
CA LYS A 77 10.90 16.07 2.46
C LYS A 77 11.36 17.53 2.59
N ALA A 78 12.61 17.76 3.03
CA ALA A 78 13.16 19.11 3.11
C ALA A 78 13.36 19.75 1.73
N LEU A 79 13.88 18.98 0.78
CA LEU A 79 14.09 19.44 -0.60
C LEU A 79 12.76 19.67 -1.32
N TYR A 80 11.75 18.82 -1.11
CA TYR A 80 10.41 18.93 -1.68
C TYR A 80 9.81 20.33 -1.54
N LYS A 81 9.74 20.85 -0.30
CA LYS A 81 9.17 22.17 -0.04
C LYS A 81 9.92 23.28 -0.79
N MET A 82 11.25 23.25 -0.72
CA MET A 82 12.08 24.26 -1.36
C MET A 82 11.91 24.29 -2.87
N ILE A 83 11.82 23.10 -3.46
CA ILE A 83 11.69 22.90 -4.89
C ILE A 83 10.36 23.45 -5.41
N LEU A 84 9.25 23.10 -4.75
CA LEU A 84 7.93 23.50 -5.22
C LEU A 84 7.68 25.00 -5.05
N ILE A 85 8.16 25.60 -3.96
CA ILE A 85 8.05 27.05 -3.73
C ILE A 85 8.81 27.84 -4.81
N GLU A 86 9.98 27.38 -5.24
CA GLU A 86 10.73 28.05 -6.31
C GLU A 86 9.99 27.99 -7.64
N GLN A 87 9.34 26.87 -7.94
CA GLN A 87 8.54 26.74 -9.18
C GLN A 87 7.37 27.71 -9.20
N ILE A 88 6.67 27.86 -8.07
CA ILE A 88 5.59 28.85 -7.90
C ILE A 88 6.12 30.26 -8.16
N LYS A 89 7.30 30.58 -7.62
CA LYS A 89 7.94 31.90 -7.79
C LYS A 89 8.50 32.16 -9.18
N ALA A 90 8.91 31.11 -9.89
CA ALA A 90 9.38 31.21 -11.27
C ALA A 90 8.27 31.57 -12.28
N GLY A 91 7.03 31.78 -11.83
CA GLY A 91 5.94 32.29 -12.66
C GLY A 91 5.42 31.26 -13.67
N ASN A 92 5.55 29.97 -13.37
CA ASN A 92 4.98 28.92 -14.20
C ASN A 92 3.44 28.99 -14.05
N HIS A 93 2.77 29.75 -14.92
CA HIS A 93 1.32 30.02 -14.94
C HIS A 93 0.41 28.78 -15.11
N SER A 94 0.98 27.57 -15.00
CA SER A 94 0.32 26.27 -15.18
C SER A 94 0.34 25.42 -13.91
N LEU A 95 0.71 25.99 -12.76
CA LEU A 95 0.78 25.24 -11.50
C LEU A 95 -0.62 24.99 -10.96
N LEU A 96 -0.88 23.74 -10.56
CA LEU A 96 -2.16 23.25 -10.08
C LEU A 96 -2.44 23.61 -8.60
N TYR A 97 -1.55 24.34 -7.95
CA TYR A 97 -1.55 24.61 -6.51
C TYR A 97 -0.74 25.87 -6.18
N GLU A 98 -1.02 26.48 -5.03
CA GLU A 98 -0.30 27.64 -4.51
C GLU A 98 0.67 27.24 -3.36
N GLU A 99 1.34 28.25 -2.77
CA GLU A 99 2.33 28.04 -1.70
C GLU A 99 1.66 27.46 -0.43
N ASN A 100 0.39 27.80 -0.18
CA ASN A 100 -0.37 27.31 0.97
C ASN A 100 -0.62 25.79 0.88
N GLU A 101 -0.94 25.26 -0.31
CA GLU A 101 -1.14 23.82 -0.50
C GLU A 101 0.16 23.04 -0.36
N VAL A 102 1.30 23.62 -0.75
CA VAL A 102 2.62 23.02 -0.49
C VAL A 102 2.91 22.95 1.01
N GLU A 103 2.52 23.96 1.78
CA GLU A 103 2.68 23.92 3.24
C GLU A 103 1.74 22.88 3.88
N ALA A 104 0.49 22.82 3.42
CA ALA A 104 -0.48 21.83 3.88
C ALA A 104 -0.03 20.39 3.56
N SER A 105 0.54 20.16 2.38
CA SER A 105 1.05 18.83 2.00
C SER A 105 2.23 18.40 2.88
N MET A 106 3.11 19.33 3.26
CA MET A 106 4.25 19.05 4.15
C MET A 106 3.84 18.50 5.52
N GLN A 107 2.66 18.87 6.02
CA GLN A 107 2.12 18.35 7.28
C GLN A 107 1.60 16.91 7.14
N LYS A 108 1.15 16.53 5.95
CA LYS A 108 0.63 15.18 5.64
C LYS A 108 1.72 14.18 5.23
N ILE A 109 2.91 14.66 4.86
CA ILE A 109 4.05 13.80 4.48
C ILE A 109 4.82 13.38 5.73
N GLU A 110 5.02 12.10 5.92
CA GLU A 110 5.79 11.51 7.01
C GLU A 110 7.24 11.23 6.60
N GLY A 111 8.17 11.45 7.53
CA GLY A 111 9.59 11.18 7.33
C GLY A 111 9.93 9.73 7.64
N ILE A 112 10.62 9.05 6.73
CA ILE A 112 11.19 7.71 6.95
C ILE A 112 12.72 7.75 6.92
N THR A 113 13.35 6.94 7.77
CA THR A 113 14.80 6.71 7.75
C THR A 113 15.09 5.44 6.96
N TYR A 114 16.21 5.39 6.23
CA TYR A 114 16.64 4.18 5.53
C TYR A 114 16.67 2.98 6.49
N HIS A 115 16.36 1.80 5.97
CA HIS A 115 16.38 0.51 6.69
C HIS A 115 15.39 0.38 7.84
N THR A 116 14.46 1.34 8.00
CA THR A 116 13.42 1.29 9.03
C THR A 116 12.17 0.66 8.43
N GLU A 117 11.77 -0.50 8.96
CA GLU A 117 10.50 -1.15 8.61
C GLU A 117 9.32 -0.37 9.20
N MET A 118 8.39 -0.01 8.34
CA MET A 118 7.12 0.62 8.67
C MET A 118 5.99 -0.31 8.24
N GLU A 119 4.89 -0.30 8.99
CA GLU A 119 3.69 -1.08 8.66
C GLU A 119 2.46 -0.18 8.66
N VAL A 120 1.67 -0.25 7.58
CA VAL A 120 0.41 0.49 7.43
C VAL A 120 -0.63 -0.45 6.84
N SER A 121 -1.69 -0.73 7.58
CA SER A 121 -2.80 -1.61 7.14
C SER A 121 -2.30 -2.97 6.62
N GLY A 122 -1.38 -3.60 7.35
CA GLY A 122 -0.75 -4.88 7.00
C GLY A 122 0.27 -4.84 5.85
N ILE A 123 0.50 -3.66 5.23
CA ILE A 123 1.54 -3.46 4.22
C ILE A 123 2.83 -3.06 4.92
N LYS A 124 3.87 -3.88 4.78
CA LYS A 124 5.21 -3.59 5.28
C LYS A 124 6.03 -2.91 4.21
N PHE A 125 6.79 -1.90 4.57
CA PHE A 125 7.73 -1.28 3.65
C PHE A 125 8.92 -0.68 4.38
N TRP A 126 10.05 -0.65 3.68
CA TRP A 126 11.25 0.05 4.10
C TRP A 126 11.98 0.55 2.86
N CYS A 127 13.01 1.36 3.05
CA CYS A 127 13.75 1.92 1.93
C CYS A 127 15.26 1.84 2.06
N TYR A 128 15.91 1.64 0.92
CA TYR A 128 17.35 1.63 0.73
C TYR A 128 17.80 2.93 0.07
N ASN A 129 19.07 3.30 0.23
CA ASN A 129 19.64 4.41 -0.53
C ASN A 129 19.64 4.07 -2.05
N ALA A 130 19.17 5.01 -2.88
CA ALA A 130 19.19 4.91 -4.35
C ALA A 130 20.41 5.61 -4.98
N GLY A 131 21.23 6.30 -4.19
CA GLY A 131 22.23 7.21 -4.70
C GLY A 131 21.57 8.38 -5.41
N HIS A 132 21.98 8.67 -6.65
CA HIS A 132 21.29 9.56 -7.59
C HIS A 132 21.19 11.03 -7.15
N VAL A 133 20.41 11.33 -6.11
CA VAL A 133 20.39 12.62 -5.40
C VAL A 133 20.28 12.42 -3.88
N LEU A 134 20.63 13.44 -3.12
CA LEU A 134 20.50 13.40 -1.66
C LEU A 134 19.06 13.09 -1.21
N GLY A 135 18.88 11.97 -0.53
CA GLY A 135 17.59 11.51 -0.03
C GLY A 135 16.80 10.60 -0.98
N ALA A 136 17.31 10.30 -2.18
CA ALA A 136 16.68 9.33 -3.07
C ALA A 136 16.63 7.95 -2.42
N ALA A 137 15.57 7.20 -2.70
CA ALA A 137 15.29 5.96 -1.99
C ALA A 137 14.67 4.91 -2.90
N MET A 138 15.06 3.65 -2.72
CA MET A 138 14.39 2.51 -3.32
C MET A 138 13.50 1.89 -2.27
N PHE A 139 12.19 1.81 -2.51
CA PHE A 139 11.25 1.21 -1.57
C PHE A 139 11.05 -0.26 -1.88
N ILE A 140 11.19 -1.10 -0.86
CA ILE A 140 10.68 -2.46 -0.91
C ILE A 140 9.37 -2.51 -0.13
N ILE A 141 8.40 -3.18 -0.72
CA ILE A 141 7.03 -3.25 -0.26
C ILE A 141 6.69 -4.73 -0.16
N GLU A 142 6.34 -5.19 1.03
CA GLU A 142 5.96 -6.56 1.32
C GLU A 142 4.49 -6.62 1.68
N ILE A 143 3.73 -7.39 0.90
CA ILE A 143 2.29 -7.56 1.07
C ILE A 143 1.96 -9.05 0.92
N ALA A 144 1.35 -9.63 1.95
CA ALA A 144 1.01 -11.06 2.00
C ALA A 144 2.18 -11.99 1.58
N GLY A 145 3.43 -11.63 1.95
CA GLY A 145 4.64 -12.37 1.61
C GLY A 145 5.22 -12.11 0.22
N THR A 146 4.51 -11.38 -0.66
CA THR A 146 5.01 -10.94 -1.97
C THR A 146 5.80 -9.64 -1.82
N ARG A 147 6.98 -9.56 -2.43
CA ARG A 147 7.89 -8.41 -2.34
C ARG A 147 8.03 -7.68 -3.67
N VAL A 148 7.78 -6.38 -3.64
CA VAL A 148 7.98 -5.47 -4.78
C VAL A 148 9.08 -4.48 -4.43
N LEU A 149 10.13 -4.42 -5.24
CA LEU A 149 11.13 -3.35 -5.16
C LEU A 149 10.84 -2.29 -6.21
N TYR A 150 10.61 -1.07 -5.77
CA TYR A 150 10.52 0.10 -6.64
C TYR A 150 11.77 0.97 -6.47
N THR A 151 12.58 1.08 -7.52
CA THR A 151 13.88 1.78 -7.43
C THR A 151 13.74 3.29 -7.52
N GLY A 152 12.69 3.80 -8.17
CA GLY A 152 12.73 5.14 -8.74
C GLY A 152 13.95 5.28 -9.67
N ASP A 153 14.50 6.48 -9.72
CA ASP A 153 15.80 6.75 -10.34
C ASP A 153 16.94 6.40 -9.37
N PHE A 154 17.95 5.70 -9.88
CA PHE A 154 19.06 5.16 -9.08
C PHE A 154 20.37 5.13 -9.88
N THR A 155 21.50 5.23 -9.16
CA THR A 155 22.83 5.02 -9.74
C THR A 155 23.64 4.08 -8.86
N ARG A 156 24.37 3.14 -9.45
CA ARG A 156 25.18 2.17 -8.70
C ARG A 156 26.61 2.65 -8.42
N ILE A 157 27.00 3.80 -8.97
CA ILE A 157 28.34 4.35 -8.82
C ILE A 157 28.36 5.45 -7.75
N ASP A 158 29.35 5.41 -6.88
CA ASP A 158 29.61 6.49 -5.93
C ASP A 158 29.97 7.81 -6.65
N ASP A 159 29.28 8.88 -6.26
CA ASP A 159 29.67 10.25 -6.56
C ASP A 159 30.69 10.75 -5.51
N ARG A 160 31.27 11.94 -5.70
CA ARG A 160 32.18 12.54 -4.70
C ARG A 160 31.47 12.78 -3.37
N HIS A 161 30.15 12.99 -3.39
CA HIS A 161 29.35 13.23 -2.19
C HIS A 161 28.32 12.15 -1.83
N LEU A 162 27.77 11.44 -2.81
CA LEU A 162 26.75 10.40 -2.57
C LEU A 162 27.34 9.00 -2.76
N MET A 163 26.75 8.07 -2.03
CA MET A 163 26.95 6.62 -2.21
C MET A 163 26.06 6.13 -3.35
N GLY A 164 26.52 5.12 -4.09
CA GLY A 164 25.71 4.38 -5.03
C GLY A 164 24.55 3.66 -4.34
N ALA A 165 23.57 3.24 -5.14
CA ALA A 165 22.39 2.53 -4.69
C ALA A 165 22.79 1.23 -4.02
N GLU A 166 22.17 0.91 -2.91
CA GLU A 166 22.46 -0.31 -2.17
C GLU A 166 21.84 -1.54 -2.86
N THR A 167 22.36 -2.74 -2.57
CA THR A 167 21.67 -3.97 -2.98
C THR A 167 20.84 -4.46 -1.79
N PRO A 168 19.51 -4.57 -1.92
CA PRO A 168 18.67 -5.23 -0.93
C PRO A 168 19.18 -6.62 -0.57
N LEU A 169 19.18 -6.95 0.73
CA LEU A 169 19.58 -8.28 1.23
C LEU A 169 18.54 -9.37 0.90
N VAL A 170 17.36 -8.94 0.48
CA VAL A 170 16.20 -9.80 0.23
C VAL A 170 15.82 -9.70 -1.24
N SER A 171 15.69 -10.84 -1.90
CA SER A 171 15.24 -10.93 -3.30
C SER A 171 13.78 -10.46 -3.41
N PRO A 172 13.47 -9.47 -4.26
CA PRO A 172 12.10 -9.12 -4.58
C PRO A 172 11.51 -10.11 -5.61
N ASP A 173 10.20 -10.30 -5.56
CA ASP A 173 9.45 -11.07 -6.56
C ASP A 173 9.15 -10.21 -7.80
N VAL A 174 9.05 -8.90 -7.62
CA VAL A 174 8.83 -7.92 -8.70
C VAL A 174 9.79 -6.76 -8.54
N LEU A 175 10.49 -6.41 -9.61
CA LEU A 175 11.32 -5.22 -9.71
C LEU A 175 10.67 -4.20 -10.65
N ILE A 176 10.36 -3.01 -10.13
CA ILE A 176 9.93 -1.86 -10.93
C ILE A 176 11.08 -0.87 -10.94
N MET A 177 11.65 -0.61 -12.12
CA MET A 177 12.83 0.24 -12.21
C MET A 177 12.84 1.18 -13.41
N GLU A 178 13.65 2.22 -13.33
CA GLU A 178 13.85 3.15 -14.44
C GLU A 178 14.59 2.52 -15.63
N SER A 179 14.53 3.20 -16.78
CA SER A 179 15.24 2.79 -17.99
C SER A 179 15.91 3.95 -18.73
N ILE A 180 16.23 5.05 -18.03
CA ILE A 180 16.75 6.28 -18.65
C ILE A 180 18.07 6.04 -19.36
N GLY A 181 19.01 5.33 -18.72
CA GLY A 181 20.31 4.98 -19.28
C GLY A 181 20.23 4.10 -20.53
N GLY A 182 19.14 3.35 -20.70
CA GLY A 182 18.95 2.45 -21.83
C GLY A 182 20.17 1.57 -22.06
N VAL A 183 20.44 1.24 -23.32
CA VAL A 183 21.56 0.37 -23.73
C VAL A 183 22.92 1.07 -23.72
N GLN A 184 23.01 2.30 -23.19
CA GLN A 184 24.27 3.03 -23.15
C GLN A 184 25.21 2.43 -22.12
N ILE A 185 26.50 2.49 -22.42
CA ILE A 185 27.59 2.15 -21.49
C ILE A 185 28.38 3.43 -21.27
N LEU A 186 28.51 3.84 -20.01
CA LEU A 186 29.21 5.06 -19.67
C LEU A 186 30.72 4.79 -19.56
N GLU A 187 31.50 5.79 -19.96
CA GLU A 187 32.95 5.75 -19.75
C GLU A 187 33.27 5.84 -18.23
N PRO A 188 34.43 5.30 -17.80
CA PRO A 188 34.87 5.36 -16.42
C PRO A 188 34.81 6.78 -15.86
N ARG A 189 34.38 6.89 -14.60
CA ARG A 189 34.18 8.18 -13.92
C ARG A 189 35.42 9.08 -13.99
N LEU A 190 36.60 8.53 -13.73
CA LEU A 190 37.84 9.30 -13.70
C LEU A 190 38.16 9.92 -15.07
N GLU A 191 37.84 9.22 -16.16
CA GLU A 191 38.02 9.73 -17.52
C GLU A 191 37.03 10.86 -17.81
N ARG A 192 35.77 10.75 -17.35
CA ARG A 192 34.79 11.85 -17.44
C ARG A 192 35.22 13.09 -16.69
N GLU A 193 35.73 12.94 -15.47
CA GLU A 193 36.24 14.05 -14.66
C GLU A 193 37.44 14.73 -15.35
N ARG A 194 38.37 13.93 -15.90
CA ARG A 194 39.49 14.45 -16.67
C ARG A 194 39.04 15.18 -17.93
N ARG A 195 38.06 14.63 -18.64
CA ARG A 195 37.52 15.23 -19.87
C ARG A 195 36.82 16.56 -19.57
N LEU A 196 35.99 16.60 -18.52
CA LEU A 196 35.34 17.82 -18.04
C LEU A 196 36.36 18.91 -17.72
N THR A 197 37.36 18.60 -16.88
CA THR A 197 38.39 19.57 -16.46
C THR A 197 39.23 20.05 -17.65
N THR A 198 39.57 19.16 -18.58
CA THR A 198 40.30 19.52 -19.81
C THR A 198 39.49 20.50 -20.67
N PHE A 199 38.20 20.22 -20.91
CA PHE A 199 37.36 21.14 -21.70
C PHE A 199 37.18 22.50 -21.03
N VAL A 200 37.00 22.52 -19.71
CA VAL A 200 36.95 23.78 -18.96
C VAL A 200 38.26 24.56 -19.13
N HIS A 201 39.41 23.90 -18.96
CA HIS A 201 40.72 24.53 -19.15
C HIS A 201 40.85 25.11 -20.57
N ASP A 202 40.51 24.35 -21.60
CA ASP A 202 40.66 24.80 -23.00
C ASP A 202 39.80 26.02 -23.33
N ILE A 203 38.59 26.12 -22.75
CA ILE A 203 37.73 27.31 -22.86
C ILE A 203 38.38 28.51 -22.16
N LEU A 204 38.91 28.32 -20.95
CA LEU A 204 39.55 29.38 -20.19
C LEU A 204 40.87 29.86 -20.82
N LYS A 205 41.64 28.95 -21.41
CA LYS A 205 42.93 29.23 -22.06
C LYS A 205 42.78 30.12 -23.30
N ARG A 206 41.68 29.97 -24.06
CA ARG A 206 41.34 30.86 -25.18
C ARG A 206 40.61 32.14 -24.77
N GLY A 207 40.49 32.38 -23.46
CA GLY A 207 39.89 33.59 -22.88
C GLY A 207 38.36 33.64 -22.99
N GLY A 208 37.70 32.49 -23.11
CA GLY A 208 36.25 32.38 -23.19
C GLY A 208 35.56 32.16 -21.85
N LYS A 209 34.23 32.12 -21.91
CA LYS A 209 33.35 31.80 -20.79
C LYS A 209 32.79 30.38 -20.94
N CYS A 210 32.82 29.61 -19.85
CA CYS A 210 32.32 28.24 -19.81
C CYS A 210 30.96 28.19 -19.12
N LEU A 211 29.93 27.74 -19.82
CA LEU A 211 28.59 27.53 -19.29
C LEU A 211 28.34 26.04 -19.03
N LEU A 212 27.96 25.71 -17.79
CA LEU A 212 27.51 24.38 -17.38
C LEU A 212 26.04 24.47 -16.92
N PRO A 213 25.06 24.20 -17.79
CA PRO A 213 23.68 24.12 -17.38
C PRO A 213 23.48 22.87 -16.53
N ALA A 214 22.99 23.03 -15.30
CA ALA A 214 22.79 21.92 -14.37
C ALA A 214 21.55 22.12 -13.50
N SER A 215 20.97 21.01 -13.04
CA SER A 215 20.00 21.05 -11.95
C SER A 215 20.65 21.67 -10.69
N PRO A 216 20.01 22.65 -10.01
CA PRO A 216 20.52 23.30 -8.82
C PRO A 216 20.66 22.34 -7.62
N LEU A 217 20.08 21.14 -7.70
CA LEU A 217 20.17 20.10 -6.67
C LEU A 217 20.62 18.78 -7.30
N GLY A 218 21.58 18.12 -6.65
CA GLY A 218 22.22 16.90 -7.11
C GLY A 218 23.44 17.23 -7.96
N ARG A 219 23.24 17.34 -9.28
CA ARG A 219 24.36 17.46 -10.22
C ARG A 219 25.19 18.74 -10.03
N ALA A 220 24.57 19.88 -9.73
CA ALA A 220 25.34 21.10 -9.46
C ALA A 220 26.32 20.92 -8.31
N GLN A 221 25.92 20.26 -7.21
CA GLN A 221 26.81 20.01 -6.07
C GLN A 221 27.99 19.10 -6.49
N GLU A 222 27.74 18.11 -7.35
CA GLU A 222 28.80 17.25 -7.84
C GLU A 222 29.79 17.99 -8.74
N LEU A 223 29.29 18.76 -9.71
CA LEU A 223 30.14 19.58 -10.59
C LEU A 223 30.94 20.60 -9.79
N LEU A 224 30.32 21.21 -8.78
CA LEU A 224 31.00 22.11 -7.86
C LEU A 224 32.12 21.41 -7.11
N LEU A 225 31.93 20.19 -6.63
CA LEU A 225 32.98 19.42 -5.97
C LEU A 225 34.07 18.98 -6.94
N ILE A 226 33.75 18.63 -8.19
CA ILE A 226 34.76 18.29 -9.20
C ILE A 226 35.57 19.53 -9.57
N LEU A 227 34.93 20.69 -9.76
CA LEU A 227 35.62 21.92 -10.16
C LEU A 227 36.36 22.56 -8.99
N ALA A 228 35.83 22.51 -7.77
CA ALA A 228 36.44 23.16 -6.61
C ALA A 228 37.39 22.24 -5.82
N ARG A 229 37.24 20.90 -5.91
CA ARG A 229 38.25 19.92 -5.47
C ARG A 229 38.93 19.22 -6.63
N ALA A 230 38.98 19.88 -7.76
CA ALA A 230 40.09 19.69 -8.66
C ALA A 230 41.35 20.29 -8.00
N ASP A 231 41.55 20.16 -6.67
CA ASP A 231 42.74 20.61 -5.98
C ASP A 231 43.96 20.00 -6.67
N GLU A 232 43.95 18.72 -7.07
CA GLU A 232 45.02 18.20 -7.94
C GLU A 232 45.17 18.96 -9.26
N TYR A 233 44.08 19.29 -9.97
CA TYR A 233 44.19 19.96 -11.28
C TYR A 233 44.50 21.47 -11.15
N TRP A 234 43.77 22.22 -10.34
CA TRP A 234 44.01 23.64 -10.09
C TRP A 234 45.30 23.86 -9.30
N GLU A 235 45.70 23.02 -8.33
CA GLU A 235 47.03 23.13 -7.71
C GLU A 235 48.15 22.89 -8.73
N LEU A 236 47.94 21.98 -9.70
CA LEU A 236 48.83 21.81 -10.86
C LEU A 236 48.72 22.95 -11.89
N HIS A 237 47.70 23.82 -11.79
CA HIS A 237 47.42 24.93 -12.70
C HIS A 237 47.16 26.27 -11.96
N PRO A 238 48.17 26.86 -11.30
CA PRO A 238 48.04 28.14 -10.59
C PRO A 238 47.53 29.29 -11.44
N GLU A 239 47.74 29.24 -12.77
CA GLU A 239 47.25 30.22 -13.74
C GLU A 239 45.72 30.31 -13.81
N LEU A 240 45.03 29.31 -13.26
CA LEU A 240 43.59 29.26 -13.20
C LEU A 240 43.03 29.72 -11.84
N TRP A 241 43.84 29.85 -10.77
CA TRP A 241 43.34 30.24 -9.43
C TRP A 241 42.59 31.57 -9.37
N GLU A 242 42.92 32.49 -10.28
CA GLU A 242 42.27 33.80 -10.40
C GLU A 242 40.95 33.77 -11.18
N VAL A 243 40.60 32.65 -11.81
CA VAL A 243 39.37 32.52 -12.60
C VAL A 243 38.17 32.32 -11.67
N PRO A 244 37.15 33.19 -11.73
CA PRO A 244 35.97 33.04 -10.89
C PRO A 244 35.08 31.88 -11.38
N ILE A 245 34.65 31.06 -10.43
CA ILE A 245 33.58 30.07 -10.63
C ILE A 245 32.31 30.61 -9.99
N TYR A 246 31.26 30.81 -10.79
CA TYR A 246 29.97 31.27 -10.31
C TYR A 246 28.96 30.14 -10.28
N TYR A 247 28.29 29.99 -9.14
CA TYR A 247 27.11 29.16 -9.03
C TYR A 247 25.87 30.06 -8.97
N ILE A 248 25.07 30.01 -10.02
CA ILE A 248 23.91 30.88 -10.20
C ILE A 248 22.64 30.07 -10.00
N SER A 249 22.07 30.21 -8.80
CA SER A 249 20.75 29.68 -8.49
C SER A 249 20.13 30.46 -7.34
N ASN A 250 18.83 30.76 -7.45
CA ASN A 250 18.03 31.34 -6.37
C ASN A 250 18.00 30.43 -5.13
N LEU A 251 18.14 29.12 -5.34
CA LEU A 251 18.12 28.11 -4.29
C LEU A 251 19.51 27.77 -3.73
N ALA A 252 20.59 28.22 -4.38
CA ALA A 252 21.97 27.82 -4.08
C ALA A 252 22.29 27.77 -2.57
N LYS A 253 22.06 28.89 -1.86
CA LYS A 253 22.37 29.01 -0.44
C LYS A 253 21.54 28.07 0.43
N ARG A 254 20.23 27.95 0.15
CA ARG A 254 19.33 27.08 0.92
C ARG A 254 19.61 25.60 0.67
N CYS A 255 19.87 25.23 -0.58
CA CYS A 255 20.24 23.88 -0.97
C CYS A 255 21.52 23.44 -0.25
N MET A 256 22.51 24.34 -0.19
CA MET A 256 23.75 24.04 0.51
C MET A 256 23.54 23.79 2.01
N THR A 257 22.64 24.54 2.65
CA THR A 257 22.27 24.27 4.06
C THR A 257 21.69 22.86 4.22
N VAL A 258 20.80 22.42 3.33
CA VAL A 258 20.24 21.05 3.39
C VAL A 258 21.34 20.00 3.24
N TYR A 259 22.26 20.18 2.29
CA TYR A 259 23.39 19.27 2.10
C TYR A 259 24.31 19.21 3.33
N GLN A 260 24.53 20.34 4.00
CA GLN A 260 25.33 20.40 5.24
C GLN A 260 24.61 19.75 6.42
N THR A 261 23.28 19.84 6.50
CA THR A 261 22.48 19.21 7.56
C THR A 261 22.48 17.69 7.45
N TYR A 262 22.33 17.14 6.23
CA TYR A 262 22.20 15.69 6.00
C TYR A 262 23.51 15.01 5.59
N THR A 263 24.63 15.48 6.13
CA THR A 263 25.96 14.89 5.87
C THR A 263 26.10 13.45 6.34
N ASN A 264 25.32 13.03 7.34
CA ASN A 264 25.25 11.65 7.82
C ASN A 264 24.75 10.66 6.74
N MET A 265 23.97 11.13 5.77
CA MET A 265 23.41 10.33 4.66
C MET A 265 24.27 10.39 3.39
N MET A 266 25.44 11.02 3.44
CA MET A 266 26.43 11.05 2.37
C MET A 266 27.41 9.88 2.48
N ASN A 267 28.28 9.73 1.47
CA ASN A 267 29.31 8.70 1.47
C ASN A 267 30.33 8.86 2.63
N ASP A 268 31.06 7.79 2.93
CA ASP A 268 32.06 7.76 4.02
C ASP A 268 33.15 8.81 3.87
N LYS A 269 33.55 9.12 2.64
CA LYS A 269 34.57 10.14 2.35
C LYS A 269 34.10 11.49 2.85
N MET A 270 32.85 11.86 2.58
CA MET A 270 32.27 13.14 3.04
C MET A 270 32.07 13.16 4.55
N ARG A 271 31.59 12.06 5.14
CA ARG A 271 31.42 11.93 6.60
C ARG A 271 32.74 12.08 7.36
N LYS A 272 33.84 11.57 6.81
CA LYS A 272 35.17 11.77 7.40
C LYS A 272 35.66 13.21 7.17
N GLN A 273 35.51 13.74 5.97
CA GLN A 273 36.05 15.05 5.63
C GLN A 273 35.35 16.21 6.36
N ILE A 274 34.04 16.14 6.58
CA ILE A 274 33.27 17.18 7.29
C ILE A 274 33.79 17.42 8.72
N SER A 275 34.39 16.41 9.36
CA SER A 275 35.00 16.53 10.68
C SER A 275 36.28 17.41 10.68
N VAL A 276 36.92 17.56 9.53
CA VAL A 276 38.14 18.35 9.34
C VAL A 276 37.83 19.70 8.70
N SER A 277 37.06 19.70 7.62
CA SER A 277 36.73 20.90 6.85
C SER A 277 35.44 20.68 6.06
N ASN A 278 34.60 21.70 5.95
CA ASN A 278 33.34 21.57 5.25
C ASN A 278 33.56 21.48 3.71
N PRO A 279 33.25 20.31 3.08
CA PRO A 279 33.34 20.09 1.63
C PRO A 279 32.67 21.14 0.77
N PHE A 280 31.60 21.70 1.30
CA PHE A 280 30.66 22.55 0.59
C PHE A 280 30.93 24.04 0.80
N MET A 281 31.93 24.37 1.62
CA MET A 281 32.50 25.71 1.73
C MET A 281 33.62 25.88 0.71
N LEU A 282 33.22 26.11 -0.54
CA LEU A 282 34.13 26.19 -1.67
C LEU A 282 34.79 27.56 -1.74
N LYS A 283 36.12 27.62 -1.59
CA LYS A 283 36.88 28.88 -1.53
C LYS A 283 36.81 29.70 -2.82
N HIS A 284 36.79 29.02 -3.98
CA HIS A 284 36.85 29.64 -5.30
C HIS A 284 35.48 29.80 -5.98
N VAL A 285 34.39 29.44 -5.27
CA VAL A 285 33.03 29.51 -5.83
C VAL A 285 32.26 30.65 -5.21
N THR A 286 31.78 31.56 -6.06
CA THR A 286 30.92 32.66 -5.65
C THR A 286 29.47 32.36 -6.01
N ASN A 287 28.59 32.37 -5.00
CA ASN A 287 27.15 32.23 -5.21
C ASN A 287 26.56 33.57 -5.66
N VAL A 288 25.92 33.60 -6.84
CA VAL A 288 25.32 34.82 -7.40
C VAL A 288 23.85 34.57 -7.73
N ARG A 289 23.00 35.60 -7.60
CA ARG A 289 21.57 35.51 -7.93
C ARG A 289 21.22 35.99 -9.34
N ALA A 290 22.17 36.63 -10.03
CA ALA A 290 21.98 37.25 -11.32
C ALA A 290 23.27 37.08 -12.16
N THR A 291 23.17 37.37 -13.46
CA THR A 291 24.28 37.33 -14.39
C THR A 291 25.47 38.16 -13.87
N PRO A 292 26.68 37.58 -13.74
CA PRO A 292 27.86 38.31 -13.33
C PRO A 292 28.15 39.43 -14.33
N ARG A 293 28.49 40.62 -13.84
CA ARG A 293 28.87 41.77 -14.69
C ARG A 293 30.27 41.63 -15.30
N GLU A 294 30.99 40.56 -14.99
CA GLU A 294 32.38 40.39 -15.39
C GLU A 294 32.53 40.07 -16.89
N THR A 295 33.47 40.78 -17.50
CA THR A 295 33.79 40.70 -18.93
C THR A 295 34.89 39.68 -19.25
N GLY A 296 35.58 39.16 -18.23
CA GLY A 296 36.69 38.21 -18.37
C GLY A 296 36.29 36.74 -18.50
N ARG A 297 37.29 35.86 -18.55
CA ARG A 297 37.14 34.40 -18.54
C ARG A 297 36.52 33.95 -17.21
N CYS A 298 35.48 33.11 -17.25
CA CYS A 298 34.81 32.61 -16.07
C CYS A 298 34.15 31.24 -16.33
N VAL A 299 33.85 30.53 -15.24
CA VAL A 299 33.05 29.31 -15.28
C VAL A 299 31.72 29.58 -14.58
N VAL A 300 30.60 29.26 -15.23
CA VAL A 300 29.26 29.49 -14.69
C VAL A 300 28.46 28.20 -14.69
N ILE A 301 28.04 27.76 -13.50
CA ILE A 301 27.06 26.71 -13.32
C ILE A 301 25.71 27.38 -13.09
N SER A 302 24.74 27.15 -13.97
CA SER A 302 23.44 27.82 -13.92
C SER A 302 22.29 26.85 -14.14
N SER A 303 21.18 27.11 -13.45
CA SER A 303 19.90 26.40 -13.67
C SER A 303 19.01 27.14 -14.66
N PRO A 304 18.10 26.45 -15.38
CA PRO A 304 17.88 24.99 -15.41
C PRO A 304 18.80 24.23 -16.39
N GLY A 305 19.01 22.93 -16.16
CA GLY A 305 19.83 22.06 -17.02
C GLY A 305 19.31 21.89 -18.45
N ASN A 306 17.99 21.93 -18.67
CA ASN A 306 17.38 21.77 -19.99
C ASN A 306 17.40 23.04 -20.88
N MET A 307 17.83 24.18 -20.32
CA MET A 307 17.94 25.49 -20.99
C MET A 307 16.67 25.96 -21.73
N GLN A 308 15.49 25.52 -21.28
CA GLN A 308 14.23 25.96 -21.90
C GLN A 308 13.90 27.43 -21.61
N ALA A 309 14.21 27.88 -20.39
CA ALA A 309 13.99 29.24 -19.90
C ALA A 309 14.94 29.54 -18.75
N GLY A 310 14.91 30.77 -18.23
CA GLY A 310 15.69 31.18 -17.05
C GLY A 310 17.16 31.45 -17.34
N LEU A 311 17.95 31.60 -16.27
CA LEU A 311 19.29 32.19 -16.36
C LEU A 311 20.27 31.38 -17.20
N SER A 312 20.17 30.05 -17.22
CA SER A 312 21.03 29.24 -18.11
C SER A 312 20.74 29.51 -19.59
N ARG A 313 19.48 29.78 -19.95
CA ARG A 313 19.09 30.18 -21.30
C ARG A 313 19.53 31.59 -21.63
N ASP A 314 19.34 32.54 -20.72
CA ASP A 314 19.77 33.93 -20.91
C ASP A 314 21.29 34.04 -21.13
N LEU A 315 22.07 33.25 -20.37
CA LEU A 315 23.52 33.14 -20.54
C LEU A 315 23.90 32.51 -21.87
N PHE A 316 23.20 31.46 -22.29
CA PHE A 316 23.41 30.85 -23.60
C PHE A 316 23.15 31.86 -24.73
N ASP A 317 22.00 32.53 -24.71
CA ASP A 317 21.61 33.54 -25.69
C ASP A 317 22.69 34.65 -25.80
N ALA A 318 23.26 35.07 -24.67
CA ALA A 318 24.32 36.08 -24.64
C ALA A 318 25.68 35.58 -25.14
N TRP A 319 25.99 34.29 -25.05
CA TRP A 319 27.35 33.76 -25.25
C TRP A 319 27.53 32.93 -26.53
N CYS A 320 26.44 32.45 -27.13
CA CYS A 320 26.47 31.47 -28.22
C CYS A 320 27.14 31.94 -29.52
N THR A 321 27.20 33.25 -29.76
CA THR A 321 27.77 33.85 -30.98
C THR A 321 29.30 34.03 -30.94
N ASP A 322 29.93 33.94 -29.76
CA ASP A 322 31.38 34.06 -29.61
C ASP A 322 32.05 32.68 -29.56
N LYS A 323 32.91 32.42 -30.55
CA LYS A 323 33.69 31.18 -30.68
C LYS A 323 34.65 30.90 -29.54
N LYS A 324 34.99 31.89 -28.71
CA LYS A 324 35.81 31.68 -27.52
C LYS A 324 35.02 30.95 -26.43
N ASN A 325 33.71 31.12 -26.36
CA ASN A 325 32.90 30.52 -25.30
C ASN A 325 32.70 29.02 -25.52
N GLY A 326 32.22 28.35 -24.47
CA GLY A 326 31.89 26.93 -24.54
C GLY A 326 30.75 26.54 -23.62
N LEU A 327 29.98 25.56 -24.07
CA LEU A 327 28.84 24.96 -23.39
C LEU A 327 29.17 23.50 -23.10
N ILE A 328 29.08 23.09 -21.84
CA ILE A 328 29.30 21.71 -21.43
C ILE A 328 27.99 21.13 -20.90
N LEU A 329 27.37 20.24 -21.67
CA LEU A 329 26.16 19.53 -21.28
C LEU A 329 26.53 18.33 -20.42
N THR A 330 26.09 18.33 -19.15
CA THR A 330 26.45 17.30 -18.17
C THR A 330 25.29 16.39 -17.77
N ASP A 331 24.06 16.88 -17.86
CA ASP A 331 22.83 16.15 -17.54
C ASP A 331 22.25 15.44 -18.78
N TYR A 332 21.33 14.51 -18.55
CA TYR A 332 20.53 13.92 -19.63
C TYR A 332 19.66 15.00 -20.28
N CYS A 333 19.74 15.14 -21.60
CA CYS A 333 18.95 16.10 -22.38
C CYS A 333 17.68 15.44 -22.92
N ALA A 334 16.50 15.91 -22.47
CA ALA A 334 15.23 15.32 -22.88
C ALA A 334 14.96 15.57 -24.35
N GLU A 335 14.26 14.66 -24.99
CA GLU A 335 13.67 14.93 -26.28
C GLU A 335 12.80 16.20 -26.23
N ASN A 336 12.81 16.96 -27.31
CA ASN A 336 12.09 18.24 -27.41
C ASN A 336 12.57 19.34 -26.44
N THR A 337 13.77 19.21 -25.85
CA THR A 337 14.39 20.30 -25.09
C THR A 337 15.36 21.14 -25.91
N PHE A 338 15.51 22.41 -25.51
CA PHE A 338 16.52 23.27 -26.12
C PHE A 338 17.94 22.70 -25.95
N ALA A 339 18.26 22.16 -24.76
CA ALA A 339 19.53 21.48 -24.54
C ALA A 339 19.76 20.30 -25.50
N ARG A 340 18.72 19.51 -25.81
CA ARG A 340 18.82 18.43 -26.79
C ARG A 340 19.02 18.93 -28.21
N MET A 341 18.34 19.99 -28.62
CA MET A 341 18.55 20.62 -29.92
C MET A 341 20.00 21.10 -30.08
N VAL A 342 20.53 21.78 -29.07
CA VAL A 342 21.91 22.30 -29.09
C VAL A 342 22.95 21.18 -29.04
N GLN A 343 22.61 20.05 -28.43
CA GLN A 343 23.47 18.86 -28.38
C GLN A 343 23.79 18.30 -29.77
N ASP A 344 22.89 18.46 -30.74
CA ASP A 344 23.09 18.01 -32.12
C ASP A 344 23.95 19.01 -32.96
N GLU A 345 24.49 20.05 -32.32
CA GLU A 345 25.39 21.05 -32.89
C GLU A 345 24.85 21.71 -34.19
N PRO A 346 23.65 22.33 -34.15
CA PRO A 346 23.08 22.98 -35.32
C PRO A 346 23.90 24.22 -35.71
N THR A 347 23.99 24.51 -37.01
CA THR A 347 24.72 25.70 -37.50
C THR A 347 24.11 27.02 -37.02
N HIS A 348 22.80 27.03 -36.79
CA HIS A 348 22.03 28.18 -36.34
C HIS A 348 21.09 27.78 -35.22
N VAL A 349 20.88 28.69 -34.28
CA VAL A 349 20.00 28.49 -33.12
C VAL A 349 19.07 29.69 -32.95
N THR A 350 17.84 29.42 -32.55
CA THR A 350 16.85 30.48 -32.28
C THR A 350 17.00 30.95 -30.83
N ILE A 351 17.36 32.22 -30.66
CA ILE A 351 17.46 32.91 -29.37
C ILE A 351 16.35 33.95 -29.24
N SER A 352 16.21 34.55 -28.06
CA SER A 352 15.20 35.58 -27.77
C SER A 352 15.22 36.78 -28.73
N SER A 353 16.39 37.15 -29.27
CA SER A 353 16.56 38.24 -30.23
C SER A 353 16.49 37.82 -31.71
N GLY A 354 16.20 36.55 -32.02
CA GLY A 354 16.12 36.02 -33.39
C GLY A 354 17.02 34.79 -33.63
N THR A 355 17.21 34.42 -34.90
CA THR A 355 18.09 33.29 -35.27
C THR A 355 19.53 33.77 -35.43
N VAL A 356 20.47 33.11 -34.75
CA VAL A 356 21.91 33.45 -34.77
C VAL A 356 22.76 32.22 -35.09
N ALA A 357 24.00 32.44 -35.55
CA ALA A 357 24.96 31.37 -35.75
C ALA A 357 25.49 30.84 -34.40
N LEU A 358 25.52 29.51 -34.26
CA LEU A 358 26.10 28.84 -33.10
C LEU A 358 27.62 28.71 -33.29
N ASN A 359 28.39 29.61 -32.68
CA ASN A 359 29.85 29.64 -32.82
C ASN A 359 30.59 29.09 -31.59
N MET A 360 29.95 29.10 -30.42
CA MET A 360 30.53 28.55 -29.20
C MET A 360 30.74 27.03 -29.32
N SER A 361 31.77 26.49 -28.68
CA SER A 361 31.97 25.03 -28.67
C SER A 361 30.91 24.35 -27.79
N VAL A 362 30.21 23.35 -28.29
CA VAL A 362 29.31 22.52 -27.49
C VAL A 362 29.97 21.16 -27.26
N VAL A 363 29.94 20.67 -26.03
CA VAL A 363 30.39 19.32 -25.73
C VAL A 363 29.49 18.65 -24.71
N THR A 364 29.26 17.35 -24.88
CA THR A 364 28.55 16.54 -23.89
C THR A 364 29.56 15.74 -23.06
N VAL A 365 29.49 15.86 -21.74
CA VAL A 365 30.22 15.00 -20.81
C VAL A 365 29.21 14.40 -19.83
N PRO A 366 28.74 13.16 -20.06
CA PRO A 366 27.59 12.64 -19.35
C PRO A 366 27.95 12.38 -17.89
N PHE A 367 27.54 13.28 -16.99
CA PHE A 367 27.57 13.05 -15.56
C PHE A 367 26.23 12.59 -15.02
N SER A 368 25.19 12.55 -15.84
CA SER A 368 23.87 11.96 -15.58
C SER A 368 23.90 10.89 -14.48
N ALA A 369 23.15 11.12 -13.39
CA ALA A 369 23.15 10.28 -12.19
C ALA A 369 22.31 9.00 -12.37
N HIS A 370 22.28 8.41 -13.56
CA HIS A 370 21.44 7.25 -13.88
C HIS A 370 22.31 6.02 -14.13
N SER A 371 21.79 4.86 -13.77
CA SER A 371 22.46 3.59 -14.04
C SER A 371 22.54 3.33 -15.55
N ASP A 372 23.72 2.90 -16.01
CA ASP A 372 23.92 2.46 -17.39
C ASP A 372 23.46 1.00 -17.57
N PHE A 373 23.63 0.46 -18.78
CA PHE A 373 23.20 -0.91 -19.07
C PHE A 373 23.91 -1.95 -18.19
N LEU A 374 25.22 -1.80 -17.99
CA LEU A 374 26.01 -2.76 -17.21
C LEU A 374 25.58 -2.76 -15.75
N GLN A 375 25.44 -1.58 -15.15
CA GLN A 375 24.96 -1.41 -13.77
C GLN A 375 23.54 -1.95 -13.59
N THR A 376 22.64 -1.66 -14.52
CA THR A 376 21.26 -2.16 -14.51
C THR A 376 21.23 -3.69 -14.59
N SER A 377 22.02 -4.26 -15.50
CA SER A 377 22.10 -5.69 -15.73
C SER A 377 22.70 -6.43 -14.52
N GLU A 378 23.78 -5.92 -13.94
CA GLU A 378 24.39 -6.46 -12.71
C GLU A 378 23.41 -6.38 -11.52
N PHE A 379 22.64 -5.30 -11.42
CA PHE A 379 21.66 -5.14 -10.36
C PHE A 379 20.53 -6.17 -10.46
N ILE A 380 19.99 -6.41 -11.67
CA ILE A 380 18.98 -7.45 -11.92
C ILE A 380 19.53 -8.84 -11.59
N GLU A 381 20.77 -9.14 -12.01
CA GLU A 381 21.44 -10.41 -11.70
C GLU A 381 21.59 -10.62 -10.20
N THR A 382 22.06 -9.61 -9.47
CA THR A 382 22.30 -9.71 -8.03
C THR A 382 21.00 -9.93 -7.26
N LEU A 383 19.92 -9.29 -7.71
CA LEU A 383 18.60 -9.39 -7.08
C LEU A 383 17.90 -10.73 -7.31
N HIS A 384 18.29 -11.50 -8.35
CA HIS A 384 17.62 -12.77 -8.72
C HIS A 384 16.10 -12.65 -8.90
N THR A 385 15.62 -11.48 -9.33
CA THR A 385 14.19 -11.21 -9.49
C THR A 385 13.61 -11.93 -10.71
N PRO A 386 12.43 -12.58 -10.59
CA PRO A 386 11.78 -13.26 -11.71
C PRO A 386 10.99 -12.31 -12.64
N ASN A 387 10.57 -11.14 -12.14
CA ASN A 387 9.70 -10.20 -12.85
C ASN A 387 10.27 -8.80 -12.82
N VAL A 388 10.32 -8.14 -13.99
CA VAL A 388 10.85 -6.78 -14.10
C VAL A 388 9.93 -5.91 -14.96
N ALA A 389 9.57 -4.73 -14.47
CA ALA A 389 8.62 -3.83 -15.11
C ALA A 389 9.19 -2.42 -15.38
N GLU A 390 8.56 -1.72 -16.34
CA GLU A 390 8.83 -0.34 -16.79
C GLU A 390 10.11 -0.09 -17.60
N ILE A 391 10.64 -1.12 -18.27
CA ILE A 391 11.95 -1.04 -18.95
C ILE A 391 11.89 -0.99 -20.48
N LYS A 392 11.12 -0.03 -21.03
CA LYS A 392 10.87 0.07 -22.48
C LYS A 392 12.15 0.16 -23.33
N LYS A 393 13.19 0.86 -22.85
CA LYS A 393 14.44 1.05 -23.61
C LYS A 393 15.40 -0.16 -23.57
N LEU A 394 15.18 -1.14 -22.69
CA LEU A 394 16.09 -2.28 -22.50
C LEU A 394 15.46 -3.65 -22.76
N GLU A 395 14.15 -3.70 -23.05
CA GLU A 395 13.40 -4.93 -23.20
C GLU A 395 14.13 -5.96 -24.06
N THR A 396 14.49 -5.60 -25.29
CA THR A 396 15.18 -6.49 -26.23
C THR A 396 16.51 -7.01 -25.68
N SER A 397 17.31 -6.14 -25.06
CA SER A 397 18.64 -6.50 -24.53
C SER A 397 18.55 -7.40 -23.29
N LEU A 398 17.55 -7.20 -22.43
CA LEU A 398 17.34 -8.01 -21.25
C LEU A 398 16.77 -9.39 -21.59
N VAL A 399 15.79 -9.46 -22.50
CA VAL A 399 15.21 -10.72 -22.96
C VAL A 399 16.24 -11.59 -23.69
N GLN A 400 17.14 -10.96 -24.47
CA GLN A 400 18.25 -11.68 -25.10
C GLN A 400 19.27 -12.22 -24.10
N LYS A 401 19.52 -11.49 -23.00
CA LYS A 401 20.52 -11.87 -22.01
C LYS A 401 19.99 -12.90 -20.99
N TYR A 402 18.70 -12.83 -20.63
CA TYR A 402 18.11 -13.65 -19.58
C TYR A 402 16.89 -14.43 -20.08
N GLU A 403 17.07 -15.74 -20.27
CA GLU A 403 16.00 -16.64 -20.78
C GLU A 403 14.82 -16.80 -19.81
N LYS A 404 15.06 -16.67 -18.50
CA LYS A 404 14.05 -16.88 -17.44
C LYS A 404 13.41 -15.60 -16.90
N LEU A 405 13.85 -14.43 -17.38
CA LEU A 405 13.38 -13.14 -16.86
C LEU A 405 12.11 -12.70 -17.59
N ARG A 406 11.03 -12.43 -16.84
CA ARG A 406 9.83 -11.84 -17.43
C ARG A 406 9.93 -10.32 -17.40
N VAL A 407 10.03 -9.71 -18.58
CA VAL A 407 10.14 -8.25 -18.75
C VAL A 407 8.80 -7.68 -19.19
N PHE A 408 8.34 -6.62 -18.53
CA PHE A 408 7.06 -5.96 -18.78
C PHE A 408 7.28 -4.48 -19.13
N THR A 409 6.64 -4.02 -20.21
CA THR A 409 6.72 -2.63 -20.69
C THR A 409 5.32 -2.02 -20.86
N PRO A 410 4.55 -1.84 -19.77
CA PRO A 410 3.18 -1.35 -19.85
C PRO A 410 3.15 0.08 -20.38
N SER A 411 2.12 0.38 -21.17
CA SER A 411 1.75 1.77 -21.48
C SER A 411 1.10 2.43 -20.26
N ASN A 412 0.98 3.75 -20.25
CA ASN A 412 0.31 4.45 -19.16
C ASN A 412 -1.16 3.96 -19.04
N CYS A 413 -1.61 3.77 -17.80
CA CYS A 413 -2.92 3.18 -17.48
C CYS A 413 -3.11 1.72 -17.93
N GLN A 414 -2.06 1.03 -18.38
CA GLN A 414 -2.11 -0.41 -18.64
C GLN A 414 -1.68 -1.15 -17.38
N ALA A 415 -2.60 -1.92 -16.80
CA ALA A 415 -2.31 -2.75 -15.64
C ALA A 415 -1.41 -3.94 -16.02
N ILE A 416 -0.48 -4.27 -15.13
CA ILE A 416 0.18 -5.57 -15.12
C ILE A 416 -0.49 -6.41 -14.04
N GLN A 417 -0.99 -7.58 -14.43
CA GLN A 417 -1.56 -8.57 -13.50
C GLN A 417 -0.56 -9.71 -13.32
N LEU A 418 -0.16 -9.92 -12.06
CA LEU A 418 0.72 -11.00 -11.66
C LEU A 418 0.02 -11.83 -10.59
N GLN A 419 -0.07 -13.14 -10.81
CA GLN A 419 -0.63 -14.07 -9.85
C GLN A 419 0.47 -14.66 -8.98
N PHE A 420 0.31 -14.54 -7.67
CA PHE A 420 1.21 -15.11 -6.68
C PHE A 420 0.47 -16.19 -5.90
N LYS A 421 1.03 -17.40 -5.87
CA LYS A 421 0.52 -18.47 -5.00
C LYS A 421 1.11 -18.27 -3.61
N ALA A 422 0.42 -17.49 -2.77
CA ALA A 422 0.74 -17.43 -1.36
C ALA A 422 0.08 -18.61 -0.63
N GLU A 423 0.87 -19.44 0.05
CA GLU A 423 0.31 -20.40 0.99
C GLU A 423 -0.27 -19.63 2.19
N LYS A 424 -1.60 -19.71 2.37
CA LYS A 424 -2.26 -19.04 3.50
C LYS A 424 -1.88 -19.78 4.79
N THR A 425 -0.96 -19.21 5.55
CA THR A 425 -0.57 -19.74 6.86
C THR A 425 -1.50 -19.21 7.94
N ALA A 426 -2.16 -20.11 8.67
CA ALA A 426 -2.92 -19.76 9.86
C ALA A 426 -2.12 -20.13 11.12
N LYS A 427 -1.96 -19.20 12.06
CA LYS A 427 -1.27 -19.46 13.34
C LYS A 427 -2.30 -19.79 14.42
N VAL A 428 -2.19 -20.98 15.00
CA VAL A 428 -2.97 -21.36 16.18
C VAL A 428 -2.39 -20.65 17.41
N ILE A 429 -3.23 -19.97 18.18
CA ILE A 429 -2.81 -19.24 19.38
C ILE A 429 -3.73 -19.54 20.58
N GLY A 430 -3.25 -19.26 21.78
CA GLY A 430 -3.99 -19.51 23.02
C GLY A 430 -4.02 -20.99 23.41
N ARG A 431 -5.13 -21.43 24.00
CA ARG A 431 -5.29 -22.80 24.52
C ARG A 431 -5.18 -23.87 23.44
N LEU A 432 -5.58 -23.56 22.21
CA LEU A 432 -5.44 -24.49 21.07
C LEU A 432 -3.99 -24.81 20.73
N ALA A 433 -3.03 -23.98 21.17
CA ALA A 433 -1.60 -24.17 20.96
C ALA A 433 -0.87 -24.79 22.17
N THR A 434 -1.61 -25.27 23.18
CA THR A 434 -1.01 -25.85 24.41
C THR A 434 -0.26 -27.15 24.12
N ASP A 435 -0.82 -27.97 23.22
CA ASP A 435 -0.23 -29.24 22.83
C ASP A 435 0.58 -29.08 21.54
N THR A 436 1.66 -29.86 21.41
CA THR A 436 2.40 -29.95 20.16
C THR A 436 1.50 -30.54 19.06
N PRO A 437 1.36 -29.86 17.90
CA PRO A 437 0.52 -30.36 16.82
C PRO A 437 1.11 -31.62 16.19
N THR A 438 0.24 -32.59 15.89
CA THR A 438 0.56 -33.83 15.17
C THR A 438 -0.20 -33.88 13.85
N GLU A 439 0.42 -34.44 12.82
CA GLU A 439 -0.18 -34.52 11.49
C GLU A 439 -1.50 -35.32 11.53
N GLY A 440 -2.56 -34.77 10.94
CA GLY A 440 -3.91 -35.37 10.96
C GLY A 440 -4.77 -35.04 12.19
N ARG A 441 -4.24 -34.34 13.21
CA ARG A 441 -5.05 -33.86 14.34
C ARG A 441 -6.03 -32.79 13.85
N LYS A 442 -7.33 -32.99 14.11
CA LYS A 442 -8.36 -31.97 13.84
C LYS A 442 -8.18 -30.80 14.82
N VAL A 443 -8.13 -29.59 14.28
CA VAL A 443 -8.14 -28.33 15.04
C VAL A 443 -9.43 -27.60 14.70
N SER A 444 -10.20 -27.24 15.72
CA SER A 444 -11.44 -26.47 15.59
C SER A 444 -11.34 -25.22 16.43
N GLY A 445 -11.64 -24.07 15.84
CA GLY A 445 -11.61 -22.78 16.51
C GLY A 445 -12.21 -21.70 15.62
N ILE A 446 -12.20 -20.47 16.11
CA ILE A 446 -12.64 -19.30 15.36
C ILE A 446 -11.43 -18.73 14.61
N ALA A 447 -11.59 -18.58 13.30
CA ALA A 447 -10.59 -17.93 12.46
C ALA A 447 -10.77 -16.40 12.56
N VAL A 448 -9.78 -15.74 13.13
CA VAL A 448 -9.71 -14.28 13.20
C VAL A 448 -8.70 -13.80 12.17
N VAL A 449 -9.19 -13.06 11.18
CA VAL A 449 -8.36 -12.46 10.14
C VAL A 449 -8.19 -10.98 10.47
N LYS A 450 -6.93 -10.55 10.60
CA LYS A 450 -6.57 -9.14 10.69
C LYS A 450 -5.54 -8.83 9.62
N ASP A 451 -5.90 -7.94 8.71
CA ASP A 451 -5.13 -7.63 7.50
C ASP A 451 -4.83 -8.94 6.71
N PHE A 452 -3.56 -9.30 6.55
CA PHE A 452 -3.14 -10.54 5.88
C PHE A 452 -2.81 -11.68 6.86
N SER A 453 -2.94 -11.45 8.17
CA SER A 453 -2.63 -12.44 9.20
C SER A 453 -3.88 -13.20 9.63
N MET A 454 -3.81 -14.53 9.57
CA MET A 454 -4.89 -15.41 10.03
C MET A 454 -4.47 -16.11 11.33
N HIS A 455 -5.31 -15.98 12.35
CA HIS A 455 -5.15 -16.67 13.62
C HIS A 455 -6.33 -17.59 13.88
N ILE A 456 -6.06 -18.81 14.36
CA ILE A 456 -7.11 -19.73 14.82
C ILE A 456 -7.09 -19.72 16.36
N ILE A 457 -8.22 -19.33 16.95
CA ILE A 457 -8.35 -19.07 18.38
C ILE A 457 -9.50 -19.88 18.96
N ASP A 458 -9.35 -20.33 20.21
CA ASP A 458 -10.48 -20.89 20.96
C ASP A 458 -11.53 -19.80 21.24
N PRO A 459 -12.85 -20.08 21.13
CA PRO A 459 -13.89 -19.10 21.47
C PRO A 459 -13.74 -18.47 22.86
N ALA A 460 -13.21 -19.22 23.84
CA ALA A 460 -12.99 -18.72 25.19
C ALA A 460 -11.86 -17.68 25.29
N ASP A 461 -10.90 -17.70 24.37
CA ASP A 461 -9.71 -16.85 24.42
C ASP A 461 -9.88 -15.54 23.60
N ILE A 462 -11.01 -15.35 22.88
CA ILE A 462 -11.28 -14.17 22.05
C ILE A 462 -11.09 -12.86 22.82
N ASN A 463 -11.67 -12.76 24.01
CA ASN A 463 -11.61 -11.52 24.82
C ASN A 463 -10.20 -11.22 25.34
N SER A 464 -9.35 -12.25 25.44
CA SER A 464 -7.99 -12.12 25.96
C SER A 464 -6.94 -11.84 24.89
N LEU A 465 -7.15 -12.37 23.68
CA LEU A 465 -6.18 -12.32 22.58
C LEU A 465 -6.58 -11.35 21.47
N THR A 466 -7.82 -10.86 21.46
CA THR A 466 -8.32 -9.92 20.46
C THR A 466 -8.93 -8.68 21.12
N GLN A 467 -9.12 -7.62 20.35
CA GLN A 467 -9.85 -6.42 20.79
C GLN A 467 -11.37 -6.62 20.75
N MET A 468 -11.85 -7.81 20.35
CA MET A 468 -13.27 -8.12 20.26
C MET A 468 -13.78 -8.60 21.62
N ASN A 469 -14.95 -8.12 21.99
CA ASN A 469 -15.68 -8.61 23.16
C ASN A 469 -16.74 -9.60 22.69
N ALA A 470 -16.54 -10.88 23.01
CA ALA A 470 -17.55 -11.90 22.96
C ALA A 470 -18.62 -11.57 24.01
N SER A 471 -19.82 -11.28 23.52
CA SER A 471 -21.01 -11.06 24.34
C SER A 471 -21.92 -12.27 24.21
N LYS A 472 -22.44 -12.75 25.34
CA LYS A 472 -23.46 -13.79 25.37
C LYS A 472 -24.79 -13.13 25.73
N ILE A 473 -25.78 -13.24 24.85
CA ILE A 473 -27.14 -12.74 25.12
C ILE A 473 -27.88 -13.85 25.87
N VAL A 474 -28.42 -13.53 27.05
CA VAL A 474 -29.27 -14.42 27.83
C VAL A 474 -30.65 -13.79 27.89
N HIS A 475 -31.66 -14.53 27.44
CA HIS A 475 -33.05 -14.11 27.53
C HIS A 475 -33.65 -14.63 28.83
N LYS A 476 -34.46 -13.78 29.48
CA LYS A 476 -35.21 -14.11 30.68
C LYS A 476 -36.64 -13.61 30.50
N LEU A 477 -37.61 -14.52 30.49
CA LEU A 477 -39.02 -14.19 30.34
C LEU A 477 -39.79 -14.67 31.56
N HIS A 478 -40.60 -13.78 32.13
CA HIS A 478 -41.49 -14.10 33.23
C HIS A 478 -42.92 -14.27 32.72
N PHE A 479 -43.54 -15.38 33.10
CA PHE A 479 -44.94 -15.67 32.79
C PHE A 479 -45.73 -15.89 34.08
N PRO A 480 -46.97 -15.38 34.18
CA PRO A 480 -47.89 -15.78 35.24
C PRO A 480 -48.27 -17.25 35.03
N TYR A 481 -48.11 -18.09 36.05
CA TYR A 481 -48.46 -19.51 36.01
C TYR A 481 -48.85 -19.99 37.40
N SER A 482 -50.15 -20.27 37.57
CA SER A 482 -50.75 -20.63 38.86
C SER A 482 -50.62 -22.13 39.18
N SER A 483 -50.33 -22.98 38.18
CA SER A 483 -50.19 -24.43 38.36
C SER A 483 -48.80 -24.83 38.88
N SER A 484 -48.63 -26.09 39.32
CA SER A 484 -47.32 -26.63 39.71
C SER A 484 -46.45 -26.82 38.47
N ILE A 485 -45.14 -26.53 38.54
CA ILE A 485 -44.22 -26.78 37.42
C ILE A 485 -44.18 -28.26 37.01
N GLU A 486 -44.49 -29.16 37.95
CA GLU A 486 -44.56 -30.61 37.67
C GLU A 486 -45.66 -30.97 36.67
N THR A 487 -46.70 -30.14 36.51
CA THR A 487 -47.72 -30.39 35.47
C THR A 487 -47.21 -30.14 34.07
N LEU A 488 -46.10 -29.41 33.91
CA LEU A 488 -45.42 -29.23 32.62
C LEU A 488 -44.55 -30.43 32.25
N LEU A 489 -44.13 -31.24 33.22
CA LEU A 489 -43.17 -32.32 33.00
C LEU A 489 -43.67 -33.38 31.99
N PRO A 490 -44.91 -33.90 32.06
CA PRO A 490 -45.42 -34.83 31.05
C PRO A 490 -45.43 -34.21 29.65
N HIS A 491 -45.95 -32.99 29.53
CA HIS A 491 -46.08 -32.28 28.25
C HIS A 491 -44.73 -31.95 27.60
N LEU A 492 -43.73 -31.59 28.40
CA LEU A 492 -42.37 -31.34 27.93
C LEU A 492 -41.64 -32.64 27.60
N SER A 493 -41.87 -33.71 28.36
CA SER A 493 -41.23 -35.01 28.11
C SER A 493 -41.80 -35.74 26.90
N ASP A 494 -43.04 -35.44 26.50
CA ASP A 494 -43.63 -35.95 25.26
C ASP A 494 -42.99 -35.32 24.00
N LEU A 495 -42.48 -34.09 24.10
CA LEU A 495 -41.93 -33.32 22.98
C LEU A 495 -40.40 -33.24 22.95
N PHE A 496 -39.73 -33.42 24.09
CA PHE A 496 -38.29 -33.29 24.19
C PHE A 496 -37.67 -34.52 24.85
N GLU A 497 -36.65 -35.08 24.19
CA GLU A 497 -35.93 -36.28 24.65
C GLU A 497 -35.25 -36.07 26.02
N THR A 498 -34.81 -34.85 26.32
CA THR A 498 -34.06 -34.54 27.56
C THR A 498 -34.77 -33.47 28.38
N VAL A 499 -35.59 -33.88 29.35
CA VAL A 499 -36.16 -33.00 30.37
C VAL A 499 -35.68 -33.47 31.74
N ARG A 500 -34.98 -32.60 32.48
CA ARG A 500 -34.42 -32.93 33.79
C ARG A 500 -34.99 -32.03 34.86
N SER A 501 -35.36 -32.59 36.00
CA SER A 501 -35.66 -31.79 37.18
C SER A 501 -34.38 -31.18 37.74
N LEU A 502 -34.36 -29.87 37.87
CA LEU A 502 -33.30 -29.13 38.55
C LEU A 502 -33.67 -29.08 40.04
N LEU A 503 -32.93 -29.82 40.87
CA LEU A 503 -33.05 -29.76 42.34
C LEU A 503 -32.11 -28.75 43.01
N GLU A 504 -31.25 -28.05 42.27
CA GLU A 504 -30.39 -27.01 42.82
C GLU A 504 -30.22 -25.89 41.77
N ILE A 505 -30.40 -24.63 42.18
CA ILE A 505 -29.97 -23.47 41.38
C ILE A 505 -28.48 -23.24 41.71
N ILE A 506 -27.63 -23.32 40.69
CA ILE A 506 -26.27 -22.80 40.74
C ILE A 506 -26.33 -21.34 40.29
N ASP A 507 -26.06 -20.42 41.20
CA ASP A 507 -25.68 -19.04 40.86
C ASP A 507 -24.18 -18.88 41.18
N ASN A 508 -23.38 -18.59 40.15
CA ASN A 508 -21.95 -18.24 40.25
C ASN A 508 -21.06 -19.10 41.17
N GLY A 509 -21.30 -20.41 41.27
CA GLY A 509 -20.44 -21.33 42.01
C GLY A 509 -20.49 -21.18 43.54
N VAL A 510 -21.45 -20.42 44.09
CA VAL A 510 -21.66 -20.31 45.54
C VAL A 510 -22.95 -21.02 45.93
N LYS A 511 -22.83 -22.06 46.77
CA LYS A 511 -23.98 -22.72 47.40
C LYS A 511 -24.70 -21.73 48.31
N VAL A 512 -25.90 -21.30 47.93
CA VAL A 512 -26.79 -20.53 48.81
C VAL A 512 -27.77 -21.51 49.46
N GLU A 513 -27.53 -21.83 50.73
CA GLU A 513 -28.48 -22.56 51.58
C GLU A 513 -29.74 -21.70 51.78
N MET A 514 -30.88 -22.17 51.28
CA MET A 514 -32.20 -21.62 51.59
C MET A 514 -33.22 -22.74 51.81
N MET A 515 -34.20 -22.46 52.68
CA MET A 515 -35.16 -23.38 53.29
C MET A 515 -36.01 -24.20 52.29
N GLU A 516 -36.38 -25.41 52.71
CA GLU A 516 -36.79 -26.58 51.92
C GLU A 516 -38.12 -26.52 51.12
N GLU A 517 -38.86 -25.40 51.09
CA GLU A 517 -40.24 -25.42 50.53
C GLU A 517 -40.46 -24.74 49.16
N GLU A 518 -39.47 -24.12 48.49
CA GLU A 518 -39.71 -23.38 47.23
C GLU A 518 -38.71 -23.60 46.06
N ARG A 519 -38.24 -24.81 45.76
CA ARG A 519 -37.41 -25.04 44.54
C ARG A 519 -37.75 -26.32 43.77
N LYS A 520 -38.56 -26.18 42.72
CA LYS A 520 -38.70 -27.17 41.63
C LYS A 520 -38.51 -26.45 40.30
N GLY A 521 -37.51 -26.86 39.51
CA GLY A 521 -37.27 -26.35 38.16
C GLY A 521 -37.12 -27.49 37.14
N LEU A 522 -37.25 -27.17 35.85
CA LEU A 522 -37.04 -28.10 34.74
C LEU A 522 -35.99 -27.52 33.79
N ARG A 523 -35.08 -28.36 33.31
CA ARG A 523 -34.16 -28.05 32.22
C ARG A 523 -34.53 -28.86 30.99
N VAL A 524 -34.82 -28.19 29.90
CA VAL A 524 -35.21 -28.76 28.61
C VAL A 524 -34.02 -28.71 27.66
N CYS A 525 -33.70 -29.85 27.03
CA CYS A 525 -32.62 -30.03 26.05
C CYS A 525 -31.23 -29.54 26.53
N ASN A 526 -31.01 -29.46 27.85
CA ASN A 526 -29.82 -28.87 28.49
C ASN A 526 -29.58 -27.38 28.19
N THR A 527 -30.55 -26.67 27.61
CA THR A 527 -30.36 -25.31 27.08
C THR A 527 -31.36 -24.29 27.61
N VAL A 528 -32.61 -24.71 27.89
CA VAL A 528 -33.68 -23.83 28.38
C VAL A 528 -34.08 -24.24 29.80
N ASP A 529 -34.06 -23.29 30.71
CA ASP A 529 -34.43 -23.47 32.11
C ASP A 529 -35.81 -22.88 32.39
N VAL A 530 -36.68 -23.67 33.01
CA VAL A 530 -38.00 -23.27 33.50
C VAL A 530 -37.99 -23.35 35.02
N LEU A 531 -38.01 -22.21 35.68
CA LEU A 531 -37.83 -22.06 37.13
C LEU A 531 -39.06 -21.46 37.78
N ARG A 532 -39.36 -21.85 39.02
CA ARG A 532 -40.37 -21.13 39.83
C ARG A 532 -39.80 -19.78 40.23
N ALA A 533 -40.48 -18.71 39.87
CA ALA A 533 -40.23 -17.37 40.40
C ALA A 533 -41.18 -17.10 41.58
N SER A 534 -40.85 -16.15 42.45
CA SER A 534 -41.66 -15.81 43.63
C SER A 534 -43.13 -15.55 43.26
N GLY A 535 -44.06 -16.21 43.97
CA GLY A 535 -45.51 -16.09 43.74
C GLY A 535 -46.06 -17.06 42.68
N GLU A 536 -47.06 -16.61 41.90
CA GLU A 536 -47.65 -17.35 40.77
C GLU A 536 -46.93 -17.04 39.44
N ASN A 537 -45.60 -17.00 39.44
CA ASN A 537 -44.82 -16.73 38.23
C ASN A 537 -43.80 -17.84 37.97
N ILE A 538 -43.50 -18.06 36.70
CA ILE A 538 -42.37 -18.88 36.25
C ILE A 538 -41.42 -18.05 35.40
N LEU A 539 -40.14 -18.37 35.51
CA LEU A 539 -39.05 -17.79 34.73
C LEU A 539 -38.60 -18.81 33.70
N VAL A 540 -38.60 -18.42 32.42
CA VAL A 540 -37.92 -19.15 31.35
C VAL A 540 -36.63 -18.41 31.02
N GLU A 541 -35.49 -19.10 31.16
CA GLU A 541 -34.16 -18.56 30.93
C GLU A 541 -33.38 -19.42 29.93
N TRP A 542 -32.79 -18.78 28.92
CA TRP A 542 -31.93 -19.47 27.96
C TRP A 542 -30.89 -18.54 27.33
N SER A 543 -29.86 -19.14 26.73
CA SER A 543 -28.85 -18.40 25.98
C SER A 543 -29.29 -18.25 24.52
N SER A 544 -29.29 -17.03 23.99
CA SER A 544 -29.79 -16.76 22.64
C SER A 544 -28.90 -17.38 21.59
N ASP A 545 -29.49 -18.29 20.82
CA ASP A 545 -29.00 -18.79 19.54
C ASP A 545 -30.19 -19.39 18.78
N PRO A 546 -30.12 -19.56 17.45
CA PRO A 546 -31.27 -19.98 16.65
C PRO A 546 -31.92 -21.30 17.11
N VAL A 547 -31.15 -22.21 17.71
CA VAL A 547 -31.65 -23.50 18.17
C VAL A 547 -32.33 -23.35 19.53
N ASN A 548 -31.67 -22.67 20.47
CA ASN A 548 -32.22 -22.45 21.80
C ASN A 548 -33.45 -21.54 21.76
N ASP A 549 -33.48 -20.53 20.89
CA ASP A 549 -34.62 -19.63 20.70
C ASP A 549 -35.86 -20.42 20.23
N MET A 550 -35.68 -21.37 19.30
CA MET A 550 -36.76 -22.25 18.84
C MET A 550 -37.27 -23.20 19.95
N ILE A 551 -36.35 -23.76 20.73
CA ILE A 551 -36.72 -24.61 21.88
C ILE A 551 -37.45 -23.78 22.92
N ALA A 552 -36.96 -22.58 23.23
CA ALA A 552 -37.58 -21.66 24.19
C ALA A 552 -38.97 -21.23 23.74
N ASP A 553 -39.17 -20.86 22.48
CA ASP A 553 -40.49 -20.54 21.90
C ASP A 553 -41.49 -21.69 22.09
N THR A 554 -41.03 -22.92 21.87
CA THR A 554 -41.84 -24.13 22.02
C THR A 554 -42.21 -24.36 23.49
N VAL A 555 -41.25 -24.23 24.40
CA VAL A 555 -41.46 -24.32 25.87
C VAL A 555 -42.44 -23.25 26.34
N ILE A 556 -42.30 -22.02 25.85
CA ILE A 556 -43.19 -20.88 26.14
C ILE A 556 -44.62 -21.18 25.66
N CYS A 557 -44.76 -21.72 24.45
CA CYS A 557 -46.06 -22.10 23.91
C CYS A 557 -46.77 -23.14 24.80
N ILE A 558 -46.04 -24.17 25.25
CA ILE A 558 -46.57 -25.21 26.15
C ILE A 558 -47.01 -24.61 27.49
N ILE A 559 -46.21 -23.70 28.05
CA ILE A 559 -46.55 -22.96 29.27
C ILE A 559 -47.87 -22.20 29.12
N LEU A 560 -48.00 -21.40 28.05
CA LEU A 560 -49.18 -20.59 27.79
C LEU A 560 -50.42 -21.47 27.54
N GLN A 561 -50.27 -22.58 26.81
CA GLN A 561 -51.36 -23.52 26.58
C GLN A 561 -51.80 -24.26 27.84
N SER A 562 -50.85 -24.70 28.68
CA SER A 562 -51.13 -25.36 29.95
C SER A 562 -51.93 -24.46 30.90
N GLN A 563 -51.66 -23.15 30.89
CA GLN A 563 -52.41 -22.17 31.68
C GLN A 563 -53.84 -21.99 31.17
N LEU A 564 -54.05 -22.01 29.85
CA LEU A 564 -55.37 -21.86 29.24
C LEU A 564 -56.23 -23.14 29.35
N ASN A 565 -55.62 -24.33 29.35
CA ASN A 565 -56.33 -25.62 29.40
C ASN A 565 -55.66 -26.63 30.36
N PRO A 566 -56.06 -26.67 31.65
CA PRO A 566 -55.48 -27.59 32.64
C PRO A 566 -55.87 -29.07 32.47
N ARG A 567 -56.83 -29.41 31.59
CA ARG A 567 -57.49 -30.74 31.52
C ARG A 567 -57.05 -31.63 30.35
N GLY A 568 -55.88 -31.40 29.79
CA GLY A 568 -55.23 -32.29 28.84
C GLY A 568 -54.94 -31.63 27.50
N ILE A 569 -53.69 -31.79 27.06
CA ILE A 569 -53.20 -31.34 25.77
C ILE A 569 -53.30 -32.53 24.81
N SER A 570 -54.08 -32.39 23.74
CA SER A 570 -54.00 -33.30 22.59
C SER A 570 -53.11 -32.65 21.55
N VAL A 571 -51.86 -33.10 21.43
CA VAL A 571 -50.99 -32.68 20.33
C VAL A 571 -51.47 -33.40 19.07
N SER A 572 -52.17 -32.69 18.19
CA SER A 572 -52.50 -33.21 16.86
C SER A 572 -51.23 -33.29 16.01
N LYS A 573 -51.15 -34.31 15.14
CA LYS A 573 -50.13 -34.43 14.07
C LYS A 573 -49.86 -33.07 13.41
N ILE A 574 -48.60 -32.81 13.03
CA ILE A 574 -48.21 -31.57 12.34
C ILE A 574 -49.20 -31.28 11.23
N THR A 575 -49.97 -30.21 11.36
CA THR A 575 -50.86 -29.75 10.30
C THR A 575 -50.02 -29.06 9.23
N GLN A 576 -50.44 -29.13 7.97
CA GLN A 576 -49.80 -28.45 6.84
C GLN A 576 -49.54 -26.96 7.13
N SER A 577 -50.45 -26.32 7.87
CA SER A 577 -50.32 -24.94 8.37
C SER A 577 -49.14 -24.73 9.34
N MET A 578 -48.85 -25.68 10.24
CA MET A 578 -47.68 -25.57 11.13
C MET A 578 -46.35 -25.73 10.38
N MET A 579 -46.30 -26.64 9.40
CA MET A 579 -45.12 -26.75 8.52
C MET A 579 -44.90 -25.48 7.70
N LEU A 580 -45.98 -24.89 7.18
CA LEU A 580 -45.92 -23.64 6.43
C LEU A 580 -45.31 -22.51 7.27
N ASP A 581 -45.77 -22.33 8.51
CA ASP A 581 -45.24 -21.29 9.41
C ASP A 581 -43.74 -21.49 9.74
N LEU A 582 -43.33 -22.73 10.03
CA LEU A 582 -41.94 -23.05 10.35
C LEU A 582 -41.00 -22.85 9.16
N LEU A 583 -41.44 -23.22 7.96
CA LEU A 583 -40.69 -23.00 6.72
C LEU A 583 -40.64 -21.51 6.38
N THR A 584 -41.73 -20.77 6.59
CA THR A 584 -41.77 -19.31 6.37
C THR A 584 -40.83 -18.58 7.32
N LYS A 585 -40.73 -18.99 8.60
CA LYS A 585 -39.74 -18.43 9.54
C LYS A 585 -38.29 -18.66 9.11
N GLN A 586 -37.99 -19.82 8.54
CA GLN A 586 -36.62 -20.20 8.17
C GLN A 586 -36.19 -19.65 6.80
N PHE A 587 -37.09 -19.62 5.83
CA PHE A 587 -36.81 -19.29 4.42
C PHE A 587 -37.44 -17.97 3.95
N GLY A 588 -38.18 -17.27 4.82
CA GLY A 588 -38.74 -15.94 4.57
C GLY A 588 -40.04 -15.93 3.75
N GLU A 589 -40.40 -14.75 3.22
CA GLU A 589 -41.67 -14.50 2.50
C GLU A 589 -41.82 -15.25 1.16
N GLY A 590 -40.78 -15.94 0.71
CA GLY A 590 -40.77 -16.76 -0.50
C GLY A 590 -41.50 -18.11 -0.36
N VAL A 591 -42.01 -18.42 0.84
CA VAL A 591 -42.76 -19.65 1.13
C VAL A 591 -44.26 -19.42 0.93
N ARG A 592 -44.91 -20.24 0.09
CA ARG A 592 -46.34 -20.15 -0.21
C ARG A 592 -47.00 -21.51 -0.23
N GLU A 593 -48.20 -21.57 0.32
CA GLU A 593 -49.06 -22.75 0.24
C GLU A 593 -49.86 -22.75 -1.07
N GLN A 594 -49.86 -23.88 -1.77
CA GLN A 594 -50.73 -24.14 -2.92
C GLN A 594 -51.36 -25.52 -2.75
N GLU A 595 -52.65 -25.54 -2.44
CA GLU A 595 -53.44 -26.77 -2.24
C GLU A 595 -52.79 -27.77 -1.26
N GLU A 596 -52.11 -28.79 -1.77
CA GLU A 596 -51.47 -29.87 -0.99
C GLU A 596 -49.93 -29.78 -0.94
N GLU A 597 -49.35 -28.70 -1.50
CA GLU A 597 -47.91 -28.49 -1.63
C GLU A 597 -47.47 -27.15 -1.01
N ILE A 598 -46.24 -27.11 -0.48
CA ILE A 598 -45.59 -25.87 -0.03
C ILE A 598 -44.47 -25.53 -1.01
N HIS A 599 -44.59 -24.38 -1.67
CA HIS A 599 -43.58 -23.83 -2.56
C HIS A 599 -42.63 -22.91 -1.80
N ILE A 600 -41.33 -23.13 -1.94
CA ILE A 600 -40.26 -22.36 -1.32
C ILE A 600 -39.40 -21.77 -2.44
N ARG A 601 -39.36 -20.45 -2.55
CA ARG A 601 -38.44 -19.73 -3.44
C ARG A 601 -37.47 -18.89 -2.63
N VAL A 602 -36.18 -19.15 -2.77
CA VAL A 602 -35.11 -18.35 -2.15
C VAL A 602 -34.16 -17.92 -3.27
N GLU A 603 -34.09 -16.61 -3.51
CA GLU A 603 -33.33 -16.01 -4.63
C GLU A 603 -33.74 -16.61 -5.99
N SER A 604 -32.81 -17.23 -6.72
CA SER A 604 -33.03 -17.89 -8.02
C SER A 604 -33.42 -19.38 -7.92
N HIS A 605 -33.50 -19.94 -6.72
CA HIS A 605 -33.71 -21.37 -6.49
C HIS A 605 -35.13 -21.66 -5.99
N GLU A 606 -35.71 -22.74 -6.49
CA GLU A 606 -37.07 -23.16 -6.18
C GLU A 606 -37.12 -24.60 -5.69
N CYS A 607 -37.98 -24.82 -4.70
CA CYS A 607 -38.22 -26.12 -4.09
C CYS A 607 -39.71 -26.27 -3.73
N LYS A 608 -40.22 -27.49 -3.83
CA LYS A 608 -41.59 -27.87 -3.48
C LYS A 608 -41.56 -28.98 -2.44
N VAL A 609 -42.47 -28.88 -1.47
CA VAL A 609 -42.61 -29.83 -0.37
C VAL A 609 -44.01 -30.43 -0.41
N TYR A 610 -44.08 -31.75 -0.55
CA TYR A 610 -45.30 -32.55 -0.58
C TYR A 610 -45.57 -33.09 0.82
N THR A 611 -46.50 -32.46 1.54
CA THR A 611 -46.68 -32.69 2.98
C THR A 611 -47.32 -34.04 3.33
N LYS A 612 -48.08 -34.65 2.40
CA LYS A 612 -48.69 -35.98 2.57
C LYS A 612 -47.80 -37.14 2.13
N GLU A 613 -46.91 -36.90 1.17
CA GLU A 613 -46.03 -37.91 0.56
C GLU A 613 -44.62 -37.90 1.14
N ASP A 614 -44.33 -36.97 2.04
CA ASP A 614 -43.03 -36.74 2.66
C ASP A 614 -41.89 -36.63 1.65
N ARG A 615 -42.13 -35.81 0.62
CA ARG A 615 -41.26 -35.70 -0.55
C ARG A 615 -40.92 -34.25 -0.84
N VAL A 616 -39.67 -33.99 -1.22
CA VAL A 616 -39.18 -32.67 -1.61
C VAL A 616 -38.61 -32.71 -3.02
N GLU A 617 -39.04 -31.80 -3.89
CA GLU A 617 -38.56 -31.68 -5.27
C GLU A 617 -38.07 -30.26 -5.55
N GLY A 618 -36.96 -30.10 -6.26
CA GLY A 618 -36.42 -28.78 -6.58
C GLY A 618 -34.93 -28.78 -6.85
N ASP A 619 -34.36 -27.58 -6.84
CA ASP A 619 -32.94 -27.34 -7.01
C ASP A 619 -32.11 -28.07 -5.94
N GLU A 620 -31.00 -28.71 -6.33
CA GLU A 620 -30.26 -29.67 -5.50
C GLU A 620 -29.75 -29.04 -4.20
N GLU A 621 -29.26 -27.80 -4.25
CA GLU A 621 -28.70 -27.13 -3.08
C GLU A 621 -29.79 -26.71 -2.07
N LEU A 622 -30.91 -26.19 -2.57
CA LEU A 622 -32.05 -25.78 -1.73
C LEU A 622 -32.81 -27.01 -1.20
N ARG A 623 -32.99 -28.04 -2.03
CA ARG A 623 -33.62 -29.30 -1.64
C ARG A 623 -32.90 -29.97 -0.49
N MET A 624 -31.57 -30.09 -0.53
CA MET A 624 -30.81 -30.68 0.58
C MET A 624 -30.99 -29.91 1.89
N LYS A 625 -31.04 -28.57 1.85
CA LYS A 625 -31.26 -27.72 3.02
C LYS A 625 -32.69 -27.89 3.57
N VAL A 626 -33.69 -27.93 2.69
CA VAL A 626 -35.10 -28.11 3.03
C VAL A 626 -35.36 -29.51 3.59
N GLU A 627 -34.85 -30.56 2.95
CA GLU A 627 -34.94 -31.95 3.44
C GLU A 627 -34.27 -32.13 4.81
N ALA A 628 -33.07 -31.56 5.00
CA ALA A 628 -32.39 -31.62 6.30
C ALA A 628 -33.19 -30.89 7.40
N TYR A 629 -33.86 -29.80 7.05
CA TYR A 629 -34.69 -29.03 7.99
C TYR A 629 -36.01 -29.74 8.31
N ILE A 630 -36.71 -30.29 7.30
CA ILE A 630 -37.92 -31.10 7.49
C ILE A 630 -37.60 -32.35 8.31
N LYS A 631 -36.48 -33.03 8.02
CA LYS A 631 -36.03 -34.18 8.79
C LYS A 631 -35.74 -33.83 10.25
N LYS A 632 -35.20 -32.64 10.53
CA LYS A 632 -35.06 -32.12 11.90
C LYS A 632 -36.42 -31.88 12.55
N ILE A 633 -37.36 -31.25 11.84
CA ILE A 633 -38.73 -31.02 12.34
C ILE A 633 -39.42 -32.36 12.64
N GLN A 634 -39.30 -33.36 11.77
CA GLN A 634 -39.90 -34.67 11.95
C GLN A 634 -39.24 -35.47 13.08
N GLN A 635 -37.92 -35.43 13.21
CA GLN A 635 -37.21 -36.04 14.34
C GLN A 635 -37.61 -35.43 15.69
N ILE A 636 -38.06 -34.18 15.69
CA ILE A 636 -38.57 -33.49 16.87
C ILE A 636 -40.03 -33.87 17.18
N VAL A 637 -40.82 -34.30 16.18
CA VAL A 637 -42.28 -34.54 16.33
C VAL A 637 -42.68 -36.02 16.36
N GLU A 638 -41.99 -36.92 15.66
CA GLU A 638 -42.17 -38.38 15.78
C GLU A 638 -40.82 -39.04 16.15
N PRO A 639 -40.52 -39.24 17.44
CA PRO A 639 -39.20 -39.70 17.86
C PRO A 639 -38.95 -41.21 17.72
N ILE A 640 -39.83 -41.98 17.05
CA ILE A 640 -39.65 -43.44 16.87
C ILE A 640 -39.82 -43.82 15.38
N PRO A 641 -38.86 -44.52 14.75
CA PRO A 641 -39.13 -45.16 13.47
C PRO A 641 -40.11 -46.33 13.68
N SER A 642 -41.17 -46.36 12.87
CA SER A 642 -42.23 -47.38 12.84
C SER A 642 -41.75 -48.84 12.67
N SER A 643 -40.45 -49.06 12.45
CA SER A 643 -39.80 -50.37 12.44
C SER A 643 -39.47 -50.95 13.82
N ALA A 644 -39.55 -50.17 14.91
CA ALA A 644 -39.20 -50.63 16.26
C ALA A 644 -40.37 -51.27 17.05
N LEU A 645 -41.58 -51.34 16.49
CA LEU A 645 -42.80 -51.84 17.17
C LEU A 645 -43.28 -53.23 16.69
N SER A 646 -42.46 -54.00 15.98
CA SER A 646 -42.81 -55.36 15.53
C SER A 646 -41.94 -56.49 16.11
N GLN A 647 -41.11 -56.22 17.11
CA GLN A 647 -40.46 -57.27 17.91
C GLN A 647 -40.36 -56.89 19.39
N SER A 648 -41.43 -57.16 20.14
CA SER A 648 -41.40 -57.56 21.56
C SER A 648 -42.75 -58.13 21.96
#